data_AF-A0A9P9MMV7-F1
#
_entry.id   AF-A0A9P9MMV7-F1
#
_cell.length_a   1.000
_cell.length_b   1.000
_cell.length_c   1.000
_cell.angle_alpha   90.00
_cell.angle_beta   90.00
_cell.angle_gamma   90.00
#
_symmetry.space_group_name_H-M   'P 1'
#
loop_
_entity.id
_entity.type
_entity.pdbx_description
1 polymer ?
#
loop_
_entity_poly.entity_id
_entity_poly.type
_entity_poly.pdbx_seq_one_letter_code
_entity_poly.pdbx_strand_id
1 'polypeptide(L)'
;MIWTSIAFFALLSISISTKIESRLEEEPSASQVIISNFTTGGNGCPQGAAGLSLSSDRKSFSVSFDKYQAYNGPGTSVRDKQPSCDLTVNLTHPADFQYSVSKTTYHGYAMLDQGVTGTMQAVYYFTTSAIKNSTTRAKISGPIRDVFTVNTEVPESTRVWSPCGVNLPLLKKTRNYKACRRALNLNRTIEPYFGLDPANDVNLKQNDVLAERLLKDGEPIEYNVRDVIDLSFLPCDKFLGNVQANDTMKVDYQAGTKNYQFVDDVPNALDGIHSNKLWDGLLGGWLPSPCKIFRGTVDSQDWIESVIFADVDSRDPTIVHLWFATKWVKGGVAREKNFALDYPEFFHAYSTNSKRLLSGSPSLHDYWESKIQDFSLLNLPDLTWADMAKHAFAVELVQRFQDIFTTSLTANLAWGRFKQASAIFENYMDWYVYDNGDIKMRGPEVPQFGMSLSLVARYVQYTGDTALIEKYKGKILTWAKLLTDLHDESLKLPVGHPYYGLLSGWGESDASLNLDSWRWSKPYWNNGAFTARGLKDLSKIPILAEYSEDWTSRAFQIINQTSRTLDRFHVIEDLTENEATSPAKWAHRVYAELLHASVLSSTHTDLVINSMQAYGITSLGVVANVTPLHAKSRDILGFISYGYALALLLQDRIDEFILFLYTHRYHIHNRGLWIAPEVAGTGGNSTTYCQPSQFGVPIVLRAALLFEHPGEEVLFVTRGVPRKWLSKVELGSRKHRRDGDSLALRHNWTQLDKKAGTIKTVLSFEKSPPGEVRIKFRLPKGRSLKAATINGTAAKWKGEEVIWKVGSNSMVATFKNVTIVGSF
;
A
#
# COMPACT_ATOMS: atom_id res chain seq x y z
N MET A 1 49.35 -19.56 -50.06
CA MET A 1 49.99 -18.27 -50.39
C MET A 1 49.27 -17.73 -51.63
N ILE A 2 48.89 -16.44 -51.61
CA ILE A 2 48.29 -15.67 -52.71
C ILE A 2 46.79 -15.91 -52.95
N TRP A 3 46.01 -14.93 -52.50
CA TRP A 3 44.62 -14.66 -52.88
C TRP A 3 44.57 -13.98 -54.26
N THR A 4 43.58 -14.30 -55.09
CA THR A 4 42.41 -13.41 -55.33
C THR A 4 41.55 -13.85 -56.53
N SER A 5 40.25 -13.65 -56.34
CA SER A 5 39.21 -13.30 -57.32
C SER A 5 38.51 -14.40 -58.13
N ILE A 6 37.26 -14.68 -57.73
CA ILE A 6 36.19 -15.10 -58.64
C ILE A 6 35.00 -14.15 -58.42
N ALA A 7 34.54 -13.58 -59.53
CA ALA A 7 33.29 -12.84 -59.66
C ALA A 7 32.15 -13.79 -60.00
N PHE A 8 30.94 -13.51 -59.51
CA PHE A 8 29.70 -13.91 -60.16
C PHE A 8 28.66 -12.80 -60.00
N PHE A 9 28.12 -12.38 -61.14
CA PHE A 9 27.06 -11.40 -61.29
C PHE A 9 25.68 -12.08 -61.20
N ALA A 10 24.73 -11.45 -60.51
CA ALA A 10 23.31 -11.57 -60.79
C ALA A 10 22.66 -10.18 -60.68
N LEU A 11 21.89 -9.82 -61.70
CA LEU A 11 21.25 -8.52 -61.95
C LEU A 11 19.87 -8.39 -61.24
N LEU A 12 19.62 -7.18 -60.71
CA LEU A 12 18.37 -6.36 -60.66
C LEU A 12 17.08 -6.96 -60.03
N SER A 13 16.29 -6.23 -59.21
CA SER A 13 15.75 -4.88 -59.50
C SER A 13 15.36 -4.03 -58.26
N ILE A 14 15.93 -2.83 -58.22
CA ILE A 14 15.39 -1.49 -57.90
C ILE A 14 14.40 -1.33 -56.72
N SER A 15 14.92 -0.81 -55.61
CA SER A 15 14.26 0.23 -54.82
C SER A 15 15.03 1.53 -54.99
N ILE A 16 14.32 2.62 -55.28
CA ILE A 16 14.87 3.98 -55.32
C ILE A 16 15.48 4.27 -53.94
N SER A 17 16.81 4.35 -53.87
CA SER A 17 17.45 5.04 -52.76
C SER A 17 17.25 6.53 -53.04
N THR A 18 16.23 7.13 -52.43
CA THR A 18 16.33 8.54 -52.10
C THR A 18 17.53 8.63 -51.18
N LYS A 19 18.62 9.18 -51.72
CA LYS A 19 19.71 9.69 -50.93
C LYS A 19 19.10 10.78 -50.06
N ILE A 20 18.59 10.42 -48.88
CA ILE A 20 18.44 11.37 -47.79
C ILE A 20 19.88 11.67 -47.42
N GLU A 21 20.44 12.65 -48.11
CA GLU A 21 21.66 13.31 -47.72
C GLU A 21 21.41 13.76 -46.29
N SER A 22 22.05 13.06 -45.35
CA SER A 22 22.06 13.44 -43.95
C SER A 22 22.50 14.89 -43.89
N ARG A 23 21.56 15.80 -43.60
CA ARG A 23 21.90 17.15 -43.16
C ARG A 23 22.74 16.94 -41.90
N LEU A 24 24.05 17.07 -42.03
CA LEU A 24 24.88 17.35 -40.88
C LEU A 24 24.34 18.66 -40.33
N GLU A 25 23.59 18.60 -39.22
CA GLU A 25 23.16 19.78 -38.50
C GLU A 25 24.42 20.55 -38.09
N GLU A 26 24.70 21.67 -38.76
CA GLU A 26 25.72 22.61 -38.30
C GLU A 26 25.27 23.11 -36.92
N GLU A 27 26.01 22.75 -35.87
CA GLU A 27 25.80 23.32 -34.54
C GLU A 27 25.81 24.86 -34.61
N PRO A 28 24.98 25.56 -33.81
CA PRO A 28 24.95 27.01 -33.87
C PRO A 28 26.32 27.57 -33.50
N SER A 29 26.80 28.56 -34.26
CA SER A 29 28.09 29.18 -33.97
C SER A 29 28.08 29.73 -32.54
N ALA A 30 29.16 29.51 -31.79
CA ALA A 30 29.31 30.00 -30.42
C ALA A 30 29.09 31.52 -30.31
N SER A 31 29.27 32.31 -31.38
CA SER A 31 28.97 33.75 -31.34
C SER A 31 27.48 34.09 -31.27
N GLN A 32 26.59 33.13 -31.54
CA GLN A 32 25.14 33.35 -31.64
C GLN A 32 24.37 33.02 -30.34
N VAL A 33 25.03 32.39 -29.37
CA VAL A 33 24.43 32.05 -28.06
C VAL A 33 24.84 33.12 -27.04
N ILE A 34 23.95 34.02 -26.65
CA ILE A 34 24.29 35.16 -25.78
C ILE A 34 23.45 35.11 -24.50
N ILE A 35 24.10 35.21 -23.34
CA ILE A 35 23.39 35.44 -22.08
C ILE A 35 23.17 36.93 -21.92
N SER A 36 21.92 37.36 -22.06
CA SER A 36 21.54 38.77 -22.04
C SER A 36 21.30 39.32 -20.63
N ASN A 37 20.91 38.45 -19.69
CA ASN A 37 20.71 38.83 -18.30
C ASN A 37 20.83 37.61 -17.37
N PHE A 38 21.29 37.85 -16.14
CA PHE A 38 21.32 36.85 -15.08
C PHE A 38 20.86 37.49 -13.77
N THR A 39 19.83 36.94 -13.16
CA THR A 39 19.35 37.38 -11.85
C THR A 39 19.25 36.22 -10.88
N THR A 40 19.45 36.53 -9.60
CA THR A 40 19.36 35.57 -8.50
C THR A 40 18.33 36.04 -7.48
N GLY A 41 17.67 35.08 -6.81
CA GLY A 41 16.75 35.35 -5.73
C GLY A 41 16.67 34.15 -4.77
N GLY A 42 16.35 34.39 -3.51
CA GLY A 42 16.24 33.34 -2.50
C GLY A 42 17.16 33.55 -1.31
N ASN A 43 16.90 32.79 -0.25
CA ASN A 43 17.58 32.94 1.04
C ASN A 43 19.06 32.51 1.02
N GLY A 44 19.45 31.63 0.08
CA GLY A 44 20.81 31.12 -0.10
C GLY A 44 21.63 31.84 -1.17
N CYS A 45 20.98 32.61 -2.05
CA CYS A 45 21.65 33.51 -3.01
C CYS A 45 20.85 34.82 -3.15
N PRO A 46 21.05 35.78 -2.23
CA PRO A 46 20.49 37.12 -2.39
C PRO A 46 20.84 37.71 -3.76
N GLN A 47 20.07 38.69 -4.22
CA GLN A 47 20.33 39.33 -5.51
C GLN A 47 21.76 39.85 -5.58
N GLY A 48 22.52 39.43 -6.60
CA GLY A 48 23.93 39.80 -6.79
C GLY A 48 24.95 38.94 -6.02
N ALA A 49 24.51 37.93 -5.26
CA ALA A 49 25.39 37.05 -4.48
C ALA A 49 25.91 35.81 -5.25
N ALA A 50 25.66 35.74 -6.55
CA ALA A 50 26.21 34.72 -7.43
C ALA A 50 26.73 35.34 -8.72
N GLY A 51 27.84 34.80 -9.23
CA GLY A 51 28.42 35.14 -10.52
C GLY A 51 28.09 34.09 -11.56
N LEU A 52 27.96 34.51 -12.81
CA LEU A 52 27.76 33.62 -13.96
C LEU A 52 28.94 33.78 -14.92
N SER A 53 29.53 32.67 -15.33
CA SER A 53 30.54 32.62 -16.39
C SER A 53 30.11 31.62 -17.45
N LEU A 54 30.40 31.91 -18.71
CA LEU A 54 30.08 31.03 -19.83
C LEU A 54 31.37 30.48 -20.43
N SER A 55 31.36 29.19 -20.76
CA SER A 55 32.45 28.51 -21.47
C SER A 55 32.70 29.11 -22.85
N SER A 56 33.92 28.93 -23.38
CA SER A 56 34.31 29.46 -24.70
C SER A 56 33.51 28.84 -25.85
N ASP A 57 33.07 27.58 -25.70
CA ASP A 57 32.20 26.89 -26.65
C ASP A 57 30.71 27.25 -26.48
N ARG A 58 30.38 28.00 -25.43
CA ARG A 58 29.04 28.40 -25.00
C ARG A 58 28.06 27.25 -24.76
N LYS A 59 28.55 26.03 -24.56
CA LYS A 59 27.73 24.84 -24.26
C LYS A 59 27.49 24.65 -22.75
N SER A 60 28.30 25.32 -21.91
CA SER A 60 28.21 25.24 -20.45
C SER A 60 28.30 26.62 -19.80
N PHE A 61 27.49 26.88 -18.77
CA PHE A 61 27.68 28.02 -17.87
C PHE A 61 27.98 27.54 -16.46
N SER A 62 28.86 28.27 -15.76
CA SER A 62 29.21 28.03 -14.37
C SER A 62 28.66 29.15 -13.50
N VAL A 63 27.95 28.77 -12.43
CA VAL A 63 27.46 29.70 -11.42
C VAL A 63 28.31 29.55 -10.18
N SER A 64 28.99 30.61 -9.78
CA SER A 64 29.77 30.69 -8.54
C SER A 64 28.94 31.35 -7.45
N PHE A 65 28.97 30.82 -6.23
CA PHE A 65 28.23 31.35 -5.10
C PHE A 65 29.17 31.77 -3.98
N ASP A 66 28.95 32.97 -3.43
CA ASP A 66 29.78 33.46 -2.32
C ASP A 66 29.27 32.95 -0.96
N LYS A 67 27.94 32.71 -0.83
CA LYS A 67 27.28 32.42 0.47
C LYS A 67 26.25 31.30 0.43
N TYR A 68 26.31 30.41 -0.55
CA TYR A 68 25.35 29.29 -0.66
C TYR A 68 25.77 28.09 0.21
N GLN A 69 25.46 28.15 1.50
CA GLN A 69 25.94 27.19 2.50
C GLN A 69 24.81 26.61 3.33
N ALA A 70 24.84 25.29 3.55
CA ALA A 70 23.87 24.59 4.38
C ALA A 70 24.51 24.14 5.71
N TYR A 71 23.88 24.51 6.82
CA TYR A 71 24.31 24.16 8.17
C TYR A 71 23.31 23.21 8.82
N ASN A 72 23.81 22.30 9.65
CA ASN A 72 22.97 21.38 10.41
C ASN A 72 23.61 21.14 11.76
N GLY A 73 22.89 21.47 12.83
CA GLY A 73 23.37 21.39 14.21
C GLY A 73 22.46 22.15 15.17
N PRO A 74 22.63 22.00 16.49
CA PRO A 74 21.93 22.78 17.51
C PRO A 74 22.00 24.29 17.23
N GLY A 75 20.90 25.02 17.37
CA GLY A 75 20.83 26.47 17.16
C GLY A 75 20.82 26.95 15.70
N THR A 76 20.83 26.06 14.70
CA THR A 76 20.71 26.46 13.28
C THR A 76 19.25 26.64 12.85
N SER A 77 18.94 27.76 12.20
CA SER A 77 17.58 28.09 11.74
C SER A 77 17.16 27.20 10.57
N VAL A 78 15.84 27.08 10.33
CA VAL A 78 15.31 26.37 9.14
C VAL A 78 15.88 26.96 7.84
N ARG A 79 16.11 28.28 7.82
CA ARG A 79 16.71 29.01 6.71
C ARG A 79 18.14 28.52 6.39
N ASP A 80 18.94 28.25 7.43
CA ASP A 80 20.33 27.79 7.28
C ASP A 80 20.41 26.29 6.98
N LYS A 81 19.39 25.52 7.37
CA LYS A 81 19.27 24.08 7.08
C LYS A 81 18.90 23.80 5.63
N GLN A 82 18.13 24.69 5.00
CA GLN A 82 17.60 24.52 3.66
C GLN A 82 17.76 25.81 2.82
N PRO A 83 18.99 26.29 2.56
CA PRO A 83 19.22 27.37 1.63
C PRO A 83 18.68 27.02 0.24
N SER A 84 17.93 27.96 -0.31
CA SER A 84 17.33 27.93 -1.64
C SER A 84 17.85 29.08 -2.48
N CYS A 85 18.01 28.81 -3.78
CA CYS A 85 18.50 29.79 -4.72
C CYS A 85 17.79 29.61 -6.07
N ASP A 86 17.07 30.65 -6.47
CA ASP A 86 16.36 30.79 -7.73
C ASP A 86 17.27 31.56 -8.69
N LEU A 87 17.64 30.91 -9.79
CA LEU A 87 18.49 31.45 -10.84
C LEU A 87 17.63 31.71 -12.06
N THR A 88 17.70 32.92 -12.62
CA THR A 88 17.06 33.29 -13.88
C THR A 88 18.13 33.63 -14.89
N VAL A 89 18.21 32.85 -15.96
CA VAL A 89 19.18 33.04 -17.05
C VAL A 89 18.41 33.38 -18.32
N ASN A 90 18.61 34.59 -18.85
CA ASN A 90 18.06 34.99 -20.14
C ASN A 90 19.10 34.68 -21.22
N LEU A 91 18.75 33.76 -22.11
CA LEU A 91 19.62 33.33 -23.20
C LEU A 91 18.96 33.63 -24.55
N THR A 92 19.77 34.12 -25.48
CA THR A 92 19.45 34.32 -26.90
C THR A 92 20.16 33.26 -27.72
N HIS A 93 19.45 32.62 -28.64
CA HIS A 93 19.97 31.61 -29.56
C HIS A 93 19.34 31.78 -30.96
N PRO A 94 19.91 31.16 -32.02
CA PRO A 94 19.29 31.20 -33.35
C PRO A 94 17.89 30.58 -33.36
N ALA A 95 17.00 31.11 -34.20
CA ALA A 95 15.58 30.76 -34.20
C ALA A 95 15.28 29.28 -34.47
N ASP A 96 16.16 28.62 -35.25
CA ASP A 96 16.01 27.22 -35.68
C ASP A 96 16.52 26.20 -34.65
N PHE A 97 16.98 26.65 -33.48
CA PHE A 97 17.52 25.77 -32.43
C PHE A 97 16.67 25.82 -31.16
N GLN A 98 16.76 24.76 -30.37
CA GLN A 98 16.25 24.70 -29.00
C GLN A 98 17.40 24.33 -28.06
N TYR A 99 17.29 24.69 -26.78
CA TYR A 99 18.27 24.35 -25.78
C TYR A 99 17.62 23.73 -24.54
N SER A 100 18.41 22.94 -23.81
CA SER A 100 18.02 22.33 -22.55
C SER A 100 19.24 22.07 -21.66
N VAL A 101 19.00 21.86 -20.36
CA VAL A 101 20.03 21.40 -19.44
C VAL A 101 20.09 19.88 -19.50
N SER A 102 21.19 19.33 -20.02
CA SER A 102 21.45 17.89 -20.05
C SER A 102 22.15 17.37 -18.79
N LYS A 103 22.99 18.19 -18.17
CA LYS A 103 23.84 17.82 -17.03
C LYS A 103 24.07 19.01 -16.12
N THR A 104 24.27 18.74 -14.83
CA THR A 104 24.77 19.72 -13.87
C THR A 104 25.87 19.10 -13.03
N THR A 105 26.96 19.85 -12.87
CA THR A 105 28.08 19.51 -12.00
C THR A 105 28.04 20.41 -10.78
N TYR A 106 28.07 19.82 -9.59
CA TYR A 106 28.22 20.53 -8.33
C TYR A 106 29.65 20.36 -7.86
N HIS A 107 30.30 21.47 -7.53
CA HIS A 107 31.63 21.50 -6.93
C HIS A 107 31.59 22.36 -5.67
N GLY A 108 32.18 21.89 -4.58
CA GLY A 108 32.16 22.61 -3.32
C GLY A 108 32.91 21.88 -2.22
N TYR A 109 32.86 22.41 -0.99
CA TYR A 109 33.48 21.80 0.18
C TYR A 109 32.41 21.24 1.13
N ALA A 110 32.63 20.05 1.68
CA ALA A 110 31.70 19.41 2.59
C ALA A 110 32.37 19.00 3.90
N MET A 111 31.74 19.39 5.01
CA MET A 111 31.98 18.83 6.34
C MET A 111 30.72 18.10 6.77
N LEU A 112 30.71 16.78 6.61
CA LEU A 112 29.63 15.90 7.02
C LEU A 112 30.21 14.82 7.92
N ASP A 113 29.60 14.63 9.09
CA ASP A 113 29.93 13.51 9.96
C ASP A 113 29.34 12.20 9.41
N GLN A 114 29.80 11.08 9.97
CA GLN A 114 29.28 9.76 9.63
C GLN A 114 27.75 9.69 9.81
N GLY A 115 27.05 9.17 8.79
CA GLY A 115 25.58 9.08 8.77
C GLY A 115 24.85 10.37 8.35
N VAL A 116 25.56 11.47 8.10
CA VAL A 116 24.99 12.70 7.55
C VAL A 116 25.09 12.68 6.03
N THR A 117 24.00 12.97 5.33
CA THR A 117 23.95 13.09 3.87
C THR A 117 23.64 14.52 3.46
N GLY A 118 24.49 15.14 2.66
CA GLY A 118 24.19 16.39 1.97
C GLY A 118 23.42 16.09 0.68
N THR A 119 22.28 16.75 0.48
CA THR A 119 21.47 16.63 -0.73
C THR A 119 21.45 17.97 -1.45
N MET A 120 21.74 17.95 -2.76
CA MET A 120 21.59 19.08 -3.66
C MET A 120 20.48 18.75 -4.65
N GLN A 121 19.42 19.56 -4.67
CA GLN A 121 18.30 19.41 -5.58
C GLN A 121 18.27 20.58 -6.56
N ALA A 122 18.01 20.32 -7.84
CA ALA A 122 17.74 21.34 -8.83
C ALA A 122 16.45 21.06 -9.60
N VAL A 123 15.66 22.11 -9.83
CA VAL A 123 14.44 22.10 -10.65
C VAL A 123 14.62 23.06 -11.81
N TYR A 124 14.42 22.59 -13.04
CA TYR A 124 14.57 23.36 -14.28
C TYR A 124 13.22 23.57 -14.94
N TYR A 125 12.93 24.80 -15.38
CA TYR A 125 11.71 25.13 -16.13
C TYR A 125 11.88 26.46 -16.90
N PHE A 126 10.97 26.74 -17.84
CA PHE A 126 10.91 28.00 -18.57
C PHE A 126 9.70 28.83 -18.13
N THR A 127 9.76 30.15 -18.24
CA THR A 127 8.72 31.08 -17.69
C THR A 127 7.31 30.88 -18.25
N THR A 128 7.14 30.28 -19.43
CA THR A 128 5.83 30.03 -20.04
C THR A 128 5.14 28.76 -19.53
N SER A 129 5.81 27.92 -18.73
CA SER A 129 5.20 26.74 -18.12
C SER A 129 5.93 26.26 -16.87
N ALA A 130 5.44 26.64 -15.68
CA ALA A 130 5.90 26.04 -14.42
C ALA A 130 5.40 24.57 -14.24
N ILE A 131 4.43 24.15 -15.07
CA ILE A 131 3.80 22.82 -15.04
C ILE A 131 4.73 21.75 -15.65
N LYS A 132 5.49 22.09 -16.70
CA LYS A 132 6.55 21.24 -17.25
C LYS A 132 7.90 21.61 -16.62
N ASN A 133 8.35 20.81 -15.66
CA ASN A 133 9.66 20.97 -15.02
C ASN A 133 10.45 19.66 -15.02
N SER A 134 11.75 19.76 -14.81
CA SER A 134 12.65 18.63 -14.64
C SER A 134 13.35 18.75 -13.30
N THR A 135 13.36 17.69 -12.49
CA THR A 135 13.99 17.69 -11.17
C THR A 135 15.15 16.70 -11.12
N THR A 136 16.30 17.16 -10.63
CA THR A 136 17.48 16.34 -10.39
C THR A 136 17.91 16.42 -8.92
N ARG A 137 18.54 15.35 -8.41
CA ARG A 137 19.08 15.29 -7.06
C ARG A 137 20.47 14.65 -7.05
N ALA A 138 21.45 15.35 -6.49
CA ALA A 138 22.76 14.81 -6.15
C ALA A 138 22.86 14.61 -4.64
N LYS A 139 23.65 13.62 -4.22
CA LYS A 139 23.91 13.32 -2.81
C LYS A 139 25.40 13.18 -2.55
N ILE A 140 25.83 13.63 -1.39
CA ILE A 140 27.15 13.36 -0.81
C ILE A 140 26.94 12.76 0.59
N SER A 141 27.62 11.66 0.90
CA SER A 141 27.48 10.96 2.18
C SER A 141 28.74 11.18 3.00
N GLY A 142 28.57 11.50 4.28
CA GLY A 142 29.68 11.56 5.23
C GLY A 142 30.19 10.16 5.62
N PRO A 143 31.37 10.06 6.25
CA PRO A 143 32.20 11.18 6.68
C PRO A 143 32.98 11.80 5.51
N ILE A 144 32.89 13.13 5.36
CA ILE A 144 33.70 13.91 4.42
C ILE A 144 34.11 15.22 5.08
N ARG A 145 35.37 15.60 4.93
CA ARG A 145 35.94 16.89 5.33
C ARG A 145 36.87 17.36 4.21
N ASP A 146 36.30 17.44 3.01
CA ASP A 146 37.07 17.68 1.78
C ASP A 146 36.18 18.34 0.71
N VAL A 147 36.82 18.73 -0.39
CA VAL A 147 36.19 19.18 -1.62
C VAL A 147 35.47 18.00 -2.28
N PHE A 148 34.27 18.21 -2.79
CA PHE A 148 33.50 17.24 -3.54
C PHE A 148 33.17 17.76 -4.94
N THR A 149 33.09 16.83 -5.88
CA THR A 149 32.51 17.05 -7.20
C THR A 149 31.47 15.97 -7.43
N VAL A 150 30.22 16.34 -7.70
CA VAL A 150 29.15 15.40 -8.02
C VAL A 150 28.40 15.85 -9.26
N ASN A 151 28.13 14.90 -10.14
CA ASN A 151 27.43 15.12 -11.40
C ASN A 151 25.99 14.61 -11.30
N THR A 152 25.07 15.31 -11.95
CA THR A 152 23.69 14.86 -12.12
C THR A 152 23.28 15.06 -13.57
N GLU A 153 22.78 14.00 -14.19
CA GLU A 153 22.24 14.04 -15.54
C GLU A 153 20.73 14.26 -15.50
N VAL A 154 20.22 15.01 -16.46
CA VAL A 154 18.79 15.20 -16.69
C VAL A 154 18.35 14.13 -17.70
N PRO A 155 17.52 13.15 -17.28
CA PRO A 155 17.01 12.10 -18.17
C PRO A 155 16.36 12.70 -19.40
N GLU A 156 16.61 12.11 -20.57
CA GLU A 156 16.05 12.60 -21.84
C GLU A 156 14.51 12.65 -21.82
N SER A 157 13.87 11.64 -21.21
CA SER A 157 12.41 11.54 -21.08
C SER A 157 11.78 12.66 -20.26
N THR A 158 12.54 13.29 -19.34
CA THR A 158 12.08 14.38 -18.47
C THR A 158 12.77 15.70 -18.80
N ARG A 159 13.46 15.79 -19.95
CA ARG A 159 14.22 16.98 -20.34
C ARG A 159 13.25 18.05 -20.84
N VAL A 160 13.32 19.24 -20.26
CA VAL A 160 12.51 20.39 -20.69
C VAL A 160 13.28 21.22 -21.69
N TRP A 161 12.70 21.45 -22.87
CA TRP A 161 13.33 22.18 -23.97
C TRP A 161 12.76 23.60 -24.08
N SER A 162 13.59 24.56 -24.50
CA SER A 162 13.13 25.92 -24.81
C SER A 162 12.14 25.89 -25.98
N PRO A 163 11.12 26.76 -26.04
CA PRO A 163 10.28 26.89 -27.23
C PRO A 163 11.09 27.33 -28.45
N CYS A 164 10.67 26.90 -29.64
CA CYS A 164 11.31 27.34 -30.89
C CYS A 164 11.12 28.84 -31.11
N GLY A 165 12.17 29.54 -31.57
CA GLY A 165 12.08 30.93 -32.03
C GLY A 165 11.79 32.01 -30.96
N VAL A 166 11.77 31.70 -29.66
CA VAL A 166 11.45 32.67 -28.59
C VAL A 166 12.50 32.64 -27.48
N ASN A 167 13.06 33.81 -27.14
CA ASN A 167 13.97 33.96 -26.01
C ASN A 167 13.16 33.96 -24.70
N LEU A 168 13.18 32.84 -23.98
CA LEU A 168 12.60 32.74 -22.65
C LEU A 168 13.67 32.58 -21.57
N PRO A 169 13.47 33.17 -20.38
CA PRO A 169 14.31 32.91 -19.23
C PRO A 169 14.26 31.43 -18.82
N LEU A 170 15.43 30.80 -18.70
CA LEU A 170 15.60 29.53 -18.01
C LEU A 170 15.62 29.79 -16.51
N LEU A 171 14.72 29.14 -15.79
CA LEU A 171 14.63 29.20 -14.34
C LEU A 171 15.17 27.91 -13.74
N LYS A 172 16.17 28.04 -12.86
CA LYS A 172 16.74 26.94 -12.08
C LYS A 172 16.58 27.24 -10.60
N LYS A 173 15.76 26.44 -9.90
CA LYS A 173 15.68 26.49 -8.44
C LYS A 173 16.57 25.43 -7.84
N THR A 174 17.49 25.84 -6.97
CA THR A 174 18.41 24.94 -6.26
C THR A 174 18.09 24.93 -4.77
N ARG A 175 18.12 23.76 -4.14
CA ARG A 175 18.00 23.57 -2.69
C ARG A 175 19.10 22.67 -2.19
N ASN A 176 19.84 23.13 -1.17
CA ASN A 176 20.83 22.34 -0.47
C ASN A 176 20.32 22.08 0.93
N TYR A 177 20.33 20.82 1.37
CA TYR A 177 19.98 20.50 2.75
C TYR A 177 20.73 19.25 3.23
N LYS A 178 20.97 19.20 4.54
CA LYS A 178 21.57 18.03 5.19
C LYS A 178 20.47 17.16 5.77
N ALA A 179 20.39 15.91 5.34
CA ALA A 179 19.57 14.89 5.97
C ALA A 179 20.44 14.09 6.95
N CYS A 180 20.06 14.05 8.22
CA CYS A 180 20.66 13.14 9.18
C CYS A 180 19.93 11.80 9.08
N ARG A 181 20.45 10.84 8.30
CA ARG A 181 20.09 9.43 8.49
C ARG A 181 20.98 8.91 9.60
N ARG A 182 20.67 9.28 10.84
CA ARG A 182 21.26 8.57 11.97
C ARG A 182 20.75 7.15 11.86
N ALA A 183 21.63 6.20 11.55
CA ALA A 183 21.37 4.80 11.80
C ALA A 183 20.99 4.75 13.28
N LEU A 184 19.68 4.63 13.55
CA LEU A 184 19.24 4.31 14.89
C LEU A 184 19.92 2.97 15.17
N ASN A 185 20.78 2.92 16.20
CA ASN A 185 21.22 1.65 16.76
C ASN A 185 19.96 0.97 17.31
N LEU A 186 19.21 0.36 16.41
CA LEU A 186 18.09 -0.51 16.73
C LEU A 186 18.73 -1.74 17.35
N ASN A 187 18.30 -2.09 18.55
CA ASN A 187 18.69 -3.36 19.16
C ASN A 187 17.99 -4.47 18.36
N ARG A 188 18.64 -4.92 17.29
CA ARG A 188 18.12 -5.94 16.37
C ARG A 188 18.37 -7.32 16.95
N THR A 189 17.41 -8.20 16.69
CA THR A 189 17.49 -9.62 17.06
C THR A 189 18.31 -10.45 16.07
N ILE A 190 18.50 -9.94 14.84
CA ILE A 190 19.30 -10.55 13.78
C ILE A 190 20.09 -9.48 13.02
N GLU A 191 21.15 -9.88 12.32
CA GLU A 191 21.83 -8.98 11.40
C GLU A 191 20.89 -8.58 10.24
N PRO A 192 20.90 -7.31 9.81
CA PRO A 192 20.16 -6.88 8.62
C PRO A 192 20.49 -7.77 7.44
N TYR A 193 19.47 -8.15 6.67
CA TYR A 193 19.54 -9.04 5.51
C TYR A 193 20.23 -10.38 5.81
N PHE A 194 20.32 -10.80 7.08
CA PHE A 194 21.12 -11.95 7.51
C PHE A 194 22.60 -11.86 7.10
N GLY A 195 23.16 -10.65 7.07
CA GLY A 195 24.55 -10.38 6.68
C GLY A 195 24.81 -10.47 5.17
N LEU A 196 23.78 -10.65 4.35
CA LEU A 196 23.88 -10.66 2.89
C LEU A 196 24.06 -9.26 2.32
N ASP A 197 24.69 -9.16 1.14
CA ASP A 197 24.68 -7.91 0.37
C ASP A 197 23.25 -7.65 -0.17
N PRO A 198 22.58 -6.58 0.28
CA PRO A 198 21.18 -6.36 -0.10
C PRO A 198 21.02 -6.14 -1.60
N ALA A 199 22.03 -5.61 -2.30
CA ALA A 199 21.95 -5.37 -3.72
C ALA A 199 22.01 -6.68 -4.53
N ASN A 200 23.08 -7.44 -4.38
CA ASN A 200 23.41 -8.55 -5.26
C ASN A 200 22.86 -9.89 -4.75
N ASP A 201 22.77 -10.06 -3.43
CA ASP A 201 22.38 -11.33 -2.81
C ASP A 201 20.90 -11.38 -2.42
N VAL A 202 20.18 -10.25 -2.51
CA VAL A 202 18.75 -10.16 -2.17
C VAL A 202 17.95 -9.49 -3.29
N ASN A 203 18.21 -8.22 -3.59
CA ASN A 203 17.33 -7.44 -4.46
C ASN A 203 17.40 -7.87 -5.93
N LEU A 204 18.57 -8.28 -6.41
CA LEU A 204 18.77 -8.79 -7.78
C LEU A 204 18.51 -10.29 -7.94
N LYS A 205 18.08 -10.99 -6.88
CA LYS A 205 17.72 -12.41 -6.96
C LYS A 205 16.25 -12.57 -7.38
N GLN A 206 15.99 -13.52 -8.26
CA GLN A 206 14.62 -13.84 -8.70
C GLN A 206 13.80 -14.43 -7.56
N ASN A 207 14.34 -15.40 -6.83
CA ASN A 207 13.65 -16.00 -5.70
C ASN A 207 13.57 -15.05 -4.48
N ASP A 208 12.61 -15.31 -3.59
CA ASP A 208 12.42 -14.57 -2.34
C ASP A 208 13.38 -15.03 -1.24
N VAL A 209 14.65 -14.63 -1.36
CA VAL A 209 15.75 -15.05 -0.48
C VAL A 209 15.48 -14.79 1.00
N LEU A 210 14.82 -13.67 1.34
CA LEU A 210 14.55 -13.34 2.73
C LEU A 210 13.43 -14.22 3.30
N ALA A 211 12.39 -14.53 2.50
CA ALA A 211 11.36 -15.47 2.92
C ALA A 211 11.92 -16.88 3.16
N GLU A 212 12.74 -17.39 2.23
CA GLU A 212 13.38 -18.71 2.37
C GLU A 212 14.18 -18.83 3.67
N ARG A 213 14.94 -17.78 4.03
CA ARG A 213 15.71 -17.75 5.28
C ARG A 213 14.83 -17.63 6.51
N LEU A 214 13.78 -16.81 6.47
CA LEU A 214 12.85 -16.62 7.59
C LEU A 214 12.00 -17.88 7.87
N LEU A 215 11.76 -18.71 6.85
CA LEU A 215 10.96 -19.94 6.91
C LEU A 215 11.78 -21.22 7.07
N LYS A 216 13.11 -21.13 7.06
CA LYS A 216 14.02 -22.29 7.09
C LYS A 216 13.70 -23.28 8.22
N ASP A 217 13.30 -22.77 9.39
CA ASP A 217 13.03 -23.56 10.59
C ASP A 217 11.52 -23.72 10.89
N GLY A 218 10.66 -23.53 9.88
CA GLY A 218 9.19 -23.54 9.98
C GLY A 218 8.60 -22.16 10.26
N GLU A 219 7.58 -22.09 11.13
CA GLU A 219 6.91 -20.85 11.52
C GLU A 219 7.91 -19.73 11.84
N PRO A 220 7.80 -18.56 11.17
CA PRO A 220 8.78 -17.51 11.28
C PRO A 220 8.70 -16.84 12.65
N ILE A 221 9.85 -16.39 13.12
CA ILE A 221 9.97 -15.66 14.38
C ILE A 221 9.66 -14.18 14.12
N GLU A 222 8.58 -13.67 14.73
CA GLU A 222 8.09 -12.29 14.47
C GLU A 222 9.17 -11.21 14.59
N TYR A 223 10.01 -11.26 15.62
CA TYR A 223 11.04 -10.23 15.83
C TYR A 223 12.18 -10.32 14.79
N ASN A 224 12.46 -11.51 14.26
CA ASN A 224 13.37 -11.67 13.13
C ASN A 224 12.76 -11.03 11.88
N VAL A 225 11.47 -11.27 11.60
CA VAL A 225 10.77 -10.62 10.48
C VAL A 225 10.83 -9.10 10.64
N ARG A 226 10.52 -8.56 11.83
CA ARG A 226 10.60 -7.12 12.13
C ARG A 226 11.98 -6.51 11.86
N ASP A 227 13.05 -7.25 12.16
CA ASP A 227 14.43 -6.75 12.17
C ASP A 227 15.25 -7.11 10.93
N VAL A 228 14.70 -7.87 9.99
CA VAL A 228 15.45 -8.38 8.83
C VAL A 228 15.85 -7.30 7.83
N ILE A 229 15.12 -6.19 7.72
CA ILE A 229 15.50 -5.05 6.86
C ILE A 229 15.56 -3.75 7.65
N ASP A 230 16.13 -2.70 7.06
CA ASP A 230 16.08 -1.37 7.62
C ASP A 230 14.65 -0.82 7.62
N LEU A 231 14.34 -0.02 8.64
CA LEU A 231 13.03 0.59 8.79
C LEU A 231 12.84 1.58 7.64
N SER A 232 12.01 1.18 6.69
CA SER A 232 11.92 1.77 5.36
C SER A 232 10.81 2.81 5.22
N PHE A 233 10.43 3.49 6.31
CA PHE A 233 9.37 4.50 6.27
C PHE A 233 9.93 5.91 6.45
N LEU A 234 9.71 6.74 5.43
CA LEU A 234 9.86 8.19 5.55
C LEU A 234 8.75 8.75 6.46
N PRO A 235 8.94 9.96 7.01
CA PRO A 235 7.90 10.60 7.81
C PRO A 235 6.62 10.76 6.98
N CYS A 236 5.53 10.14 7.41
CA CYS A 236 4.26 10.16 6.68
C CYS A 236 3.31 11.21 7.25
N ASP A 237 2.64 11.89 6.34
CA ASP A 237 1.54 12.77 6.67
C ASP A 237 0.32 11.93 7.07
N LYS A 238 -0.47 12.43 8.02
CA LYS A 238 -1.75 11.84 8.46
C LYS A 238 -2.89 12.70 7.93
N PHE A 239 -3.98 12.06 7.53
CA PHE A 239 -5.25 12.73 7.30
C PHE A 239 -6.15 12.50 8.52
N LEU A 240 -6.62 13.57 9.13
CA LEU A 240 -7.53 13.56 10.27
C LEU A 240 -8.89 14.12 9.88
N GLY A 241 -9.94 13.59 10.48
CA GLY A 241 -11.31 14.02 10.23
C GLY A 241 -12.25 13.60 11.33
N ASN A 242 -13.49 14.04 11.21
CA ASN A 242 -14.64 13.54 11.95
C ASN A 242 -15.67 13.02 10.93
N VAL A 243 -16.68 12.26 11.37
CA VAL A 243 -17.67 11.68 10.44
C VAL A 243 -18.68 12.72 9.90
N GLN A 244 -18.70 13.93 10.47
CA GLN A 244 -19.64 15.00 10.12
C GLN A 244 -19.16 15.81 8.92
N ALA A 245 -17.85 16.06 8.82
CA ALA A 245 -17.25 16.86 7.77
C ALA A 245 -17.08 16.05 6.47
N ASN A 246 -17.19 16.74 5.34
CA ASN A 246 -16.91 16.18 4.01
C ASN A 246 -15.42 16.24 3.63
N ASP A 247 -14.59 16.89 4.43
CA ASP A 247 -13.15 17.09 4.20
C ASP A 247 -12.29 16.29 5.21
N THR A 248 -10.98 16.24 4.97
CA THR A 248 -9.97 15.77 5.92
C THR A 248 -8.82 16.76 6.00
N MET A 249 -8.30 17.01 7.20
CA MET A 249 -7.14 17.86 7.39
C MET A 249 -5.85 17.05 7.38
N LYS A 250 -4.90 17.48 6.56
CA LYS A 250 -3.55 16.91 6.50
C LYS A 250 -2.71 17.46 7.66
N VAL A 251 -2.18 16.55 8.47
CA VAL A 251 -1.15 16.79 9.49
C VAL A 251 0.16 16.23 8.98
N ASP A 252 1.16 17.09 8.86
CA ASP A 252 2.47 16.66 8.39
C ASP A 252 3.28 15.92 9.49
N TYR A 253 4.43 15.40 9.10
CA TYR A 253 5.30 14.70 10.02
C TYR A 253 5.85 15.55 11.18
N GLN A 254 5.86 16.87 11.02
CA GLN A 254 6.27 17.84 12.03
C GLN A 254 5.10 18.28 12.92
N ALA A 255 3.98 17.54 12.93
CA ALA A 255 2.80 17.93 13.70
C ALA A 255 2.25 19.31 13.29
N GLY A 256 2.45 19.72 12.04
CA GLY A 256 1.93 20.96 11.49
C GLY A 256 0.72 20.74 10.57
N THR A 257 -0.12 21.76 10.47
CA THR A 257 -1.10 21.90 9.37
C THR A 257 -0.70 23.09 8.50
N LYS A 258 -1.49 23.38 7.46
CA LYS A 258 -1.33 24.63 6.70
C LYS A 258 -1.66 25.89 7.53
N ASN A 259 -2.39 25.74 8.62
CA ASN A 259 -2.94 26.85 9.40
C ASN A 259 -2.27 27.02 10.76
N TYR A 260 -1.57 25.98 11.27
CA TYR A 260 -1.11 25.95 12.64
C TYR A 260 0.19 25.15 12.82
N GLN A 261 1.03 25.60 13.76
CA GLN A 261 2.29 24.98 14.15
C GLN A 261 2.34 24.80 15.68
N PHE A 262 2.42 23.55 16.13
CA PHE A 262 2.33 23.21 17.56
C PHE A 262 3.44 23.81 18.44
N VAL A 263 4.57 24.20 17.85
CA VAL A 263 5.70 24.75 18.60
C VAL A 263 5.44 26.17 19.13
N ASP A 264 4.49 26.89 18.53
CA ASP A 264 4.10 28.24 18.97
C ASP A 264 3.46 28.21 20.38
N ASP A 265 2.94 27.04 20.77
CA ASP A 265 2.36 26.76 22.08
C ASP A 265 3.39 26.42 23.16
N VAL A 266 4.67 26.20 22.82
CA VAL A 266 5.72 25.90 23.82
C VAL A 266 6.97 26.74 23.55
N PRO A 267 6.86 28.07 23.61
CA PRO A 267 7.92 28.95 23.13
C PRO A 267 9.24 28.81 23.90
N ASN A 268 9.24 28.37 25.16
CA ASN A 268 10.50 28.16 25.89
C ASN A 268 11.17 26.82 25.55
N ALA A 269 10.51 25.94 24.79
CA ALA A 269 11.08 24.73 24.22
C ALA A 269 11.65 24.93 22.81
N LEU A 270 11.45 26.11 22.18
CA LEU A 270 11.94 26.47 20.84
C LEU A 270 13.45 26.77 20.83
N ASP A 271 14.28 25.84 21.28
CA ASP A 271 15.75 25.94 21.23
C ASP A 271 16.35 25.34 19.94
N GLY A 272 15.50 24.77 19.07
CA GLY A 272 15.89 24.12 17.83
C GLY A 272 16.61 22.78 18.01
N ILE A 273 16.67 22.23 19.23
CA ILE A 273 17.27 20.92 19.52
C ILE A 273 16.25 19.79 19.62
N HIS A 274 14.95 20.07 19.70
CA HIS A 274 13.91 19.04 19.60
C HIS A 274 13.68 18.63 18.16
N SER A 275 13.77 17.33 17.89
CA SER A 275 13.52 16.77 16.56
C SER A 275 12.60 15.57 16.69
N ASN A 276 11.66 15.43 15.75
CA ASN A 276 10.91 14.19 15.64
C ASN A 276 11.87 13.12 15.12
N LYS A 277 12.24 12.18 16.00
CA LYS A 277 13.08 11.02 15.68
C LYS A 277 12.23 9.76 15.42
N LEU A 278 10.96 9.96 15.02
CA LEU A 278 9.94 8.95 14.71
C LEU A 278 9.55 8.09 15.92
N TRP A 279 9.10 8.78 16.98
CA TRP A 279 8.25 8.19 18.02
C TRP A 279 6.84 8.74 17.82
N ASP A 280 6.14 8.17 16.85
CA ASP A 280 4.74 8.47 16.61
C ASP A 280 3.90 7.30 17.13
N GLY A 281 2.80 7.62 17.80
CA GLY A 281 1.80 6.67 18.26
C GLY A 281 0.40 7.20 18.04
N LEU A 282 -0.60 6.42 18.41
CA LEU A 282 -1.99 6.85 18.40
C LEU A 282 -2.51 6.89 19.84
N LEU A 283 -3.34 7.89 20.14
CA LEU A 283 -3.99 8.00 21.44
C LEU A 283 -4.82 6.74 21.71
N GLY A 284 -4.66 6.15 22.89
CA GLY A 284 -5.35 4.91 23.27
C GLY A 284 -4.98 3.70 22.39
N GLY A 285 -3.86 3.76 21.66
CA GLY A 285 -3.43 2.71 20.74
C GLY A 285 -4.05 2.85 19.36
N TRP A 286 -5.35 3.12 19.22
CA TRP A 286 -6.06 2.99 17.93
C TRP A 286 -6.83 4.21 17.45
N LEU A 287 -7.07 5.21 18.30
CA LEU A 287 -7.88 6.36 17.91
C LEU A 287 -7.21 7.06 16.71
N PRO A 288 -7.98 7.64 15.76
CA PRO A 288 -7.43 8.45 14.67
C PRO A 288 -6.96 9.81 15.21
N SER A 289 -6.02 9.78 16.15
CA SER A 289 -5.45 10.89 16.89
C SER A 289 -3.96 10.61 17.10
N PRO A 290 -3.08 11.14 16.24
CA PRO A 290 -1.65 10.92 16.37
C PRO A 290 -1.09 11.65 17.59
N CYS A 291 -0.22 10.95 18.32
CA CYS A 291 0.65 11.47 19.35
C CYS A 291 2.08 11.47 18.79
N LYS A 292 2.68 12.64 18.66
CA LYS A 292 4.02 12.83 18.11
C LYS A 292 4.97 13.32 19.20
N ILE A 293 6.15 12.68 19.31
CA ILE A 293 7.17 13.01 20.31
C ILE A 293 8.43 13.59 19.64
N PHE A 294 8.75 14.83 20.01
CA PHE A 294 9.94 15.56 19.57
C PHE A 294 10.95 15.58 20.72
N ARG A 295 11.98 14.73 20.65
CA ARG A 295 12.98 14.64 21.71
C ARG A 295 14.11 15.64 21.50
N GLY A 296 14.61 16.20 22.60
CA GLY A 296 15.84 16.96 22.64
C GLY A 296 17.02 16.12 22.11
N THR A 297 18.02 16.79 21.54
CA THR A 297 19.22 16.11 21.01
C THR A 297 20.23 15.73 22.09
N VAL A 298 20.15 16.35 23.27
CA VAL A 298 21.10 16.20 24.38
C VAL A 298 20.55 15.33 25.50
N ASP A 299 19.33 15.59 25.96
CA ASP A 299 18.68 14.86 27.04
C ASP A 299 17.45 14.11 26.51
N SER A 300 17.42 12.79 26.71
CA SER A 300 16.28 11.95 26.33
C SER A 300 15.05 12.13 27.21
N GLN A 301 15.22 12.78 28.37
CA GLN A 301 14.18 13.21 29.30
C GLN A 301 13.70 14.66 29.06
N ASP A 302 14.14 15.27 27.96
CA ASP A 302 13.64 16.53 27.43
C ASP A 302 12.90 16.25 26.12
N TRP A 303 11.57 16.44 26.10
CA TRP A 303 10.76 16.20 24.91
C TRP A 303 9.51 17.06 24.86
N ILE A 304 9.06 17.36 23.64
CA ILE A 304 7.76 17.94 23.37
C ILE A 304 6.84 16.83 22.85
N GLU A 305 5.65 16.74 23.40
CA GLU A 305 4.57 15.86 22.97
C GLU A 305 3.46 16.70 22.34
N SER A 306 2.97 16.29 21.18
CA SER A 306 1.79 16.88 20.54
C SER A 306 0.78 15.78 20.22
N VAL A 307 -0.38 15.84 20.86
CA VAL A 307 -1.53 14.98 20.55
C VAL A 307 -2.52 15.79 19.72
N ILE A 308 -2.88 15.26 18.56
CA ILE A 308 -3.69 15.98 17.57
C ILE A 308 -4.96 15.18 17.31
N PHE A 309 -6.11 15.84 17.30
CA PHE A 309 -7.40 15.17 17.04
C PHE A 309 -8.40 16.10 16.39
N ALA A 310 -9.29 15.54 15.57
CA ALA A 310 -10.40 16.31 15.01
C ALA A 310 -11.41 16.67 16.09
N ASP A 311 -11.97 17.88 15.99
CA ASP A 311 -13.09 18.31 16.81
C ASP A 311 -14.33 17.46 16.46
N VAL A 312 -14.70 16.54 17.35
CA VAL A 312 -15.83 15.63 17.17
C VAL A 312 -17.19 16.28 17.47
N ASP A 313 -17.19 17.44 18.12
CA ASP A 313 -18.38 18.22 18.45
C ASP A 313 -18.73 19.22 17.34
N SER A 314 -17.76 19.54 16.46
CA SER A 314 -17.99 20.36 15.28
C SER A 314 -19.10 19.76 14.40
N ARG A 315 -19.97 20.65 13.91
CA ARG A 315 -21.06 20.34 12.98
C ARG A 315 -20.84 20.96 11.60
N ASP A 316 -19.67 21.57 11.38
CA ASP A 316 -19.31 22.11 10.08
C ASP A 316 -19.15 20.95 9.07
N PRO A 317 -19.93 20.96 7.97
CA PRO A 317 -19.85 19.89 6.97
C PRO A 317 -18.71 20.13 5.96
N THR A 318 -18.07 21.29 5.96
CA THR A 318 -17.11 21.72 4.94
C THR A 318 -15.66 21.61 5.39
N ILE A 319 -15.35 21.97 6.63
CA ILE A 319 -13.98 21.99 7.16
C ILE A 319 -13.84 21.12 8.40
N VAL A 320 -12.67 20.49 8.51
CA VAL A 320 -12.27 19.78 9.73
C VAL A 320 -11.46 20.73 10.59
N HIS A 321 -11.93 20.97 11.81
CA HIS A 321 -11.15 21.64 12.84
C HIS A 321 -10.33 20.63 13.63
N LEU A 322 -9.07 20.96 13.91
CA LEU A 322 -8.15 20.12 14.68
C LEU A 322 -7.76 20.79 15.99
N TRP A 323 -7.84 20.02 17.06
CA TRP A 323 -7.27 20.37 18.36
C TRP A 323 -5.84 19.84 18.47
N PHE A 324 -4.98 20.66 19.05
CA PHE A 324 -3.60 20.37 19.39
C PHE A 324 -3.47 20.43 20.91
N ALA A 325 -3.02 19.33 21.52
CA ALA A 325 -2.66 19.27 22.92
C ALA A 325 -1.14 19.12 23.01
N THR A 326 -0.46 20.20 23.34
CA THR A 326 1.01 20.27 23.34
C THR A 326 1.53 20.31 24.77
N LYS A 327 2.57 19.51 25.05
CA LYS A 327 3.21 19.43 26.36
C LYS A 327 4.72 19.37 26.20
N TRP A 328 5.44 20.26 26.87
CA TRP A 328 6.89 20.17 27.00
C TRP A 328 7.25 19.53 28.35
N VAL A 329 8.06 18.47 28.32
CA VAL A 329 8.56 17.75 29.49
C VAL A 329 10.07 17.88 29.55
N LYS A 330 10.61 18.24 30.72
CA LYS A 330 12.06 18.33 30.96
C LYS A 330 12.42 17.84 32.36
N GLY A 331 13.30 16.85 32.42
CA GLY A 331 13.68 16.18 33.66
C GLY A 331 12.51 15.42 34.29
N GLY A 332 11.65 14.83 33.44
CA GLY A 332 10.46 14.10 33.87
C GLY A 332 9.28 14.96 34.35
N VAL A 333 9.41 16.29 34.34
CA VAL A 333 8.37 17.24 34.77
C VAL A 333 7.83 18.02 33.57
N ALA A 334 6.50 18.10 33.45
CA ALA A 334 5.86 18.94 32.45
C ALA A 334 6.08 20.42 32.79
N ARG A 335 6.81 21.14 31.94
CA ARG A 335 7.16 22.55 32.12
C ARG A 335 6.11 23.47 31.52
N GLU A 336 5.54 23.09 30.39
CA GLU A 336 4.47 23.79 29.71
C GLU A 336 3.43 22.82 29.17
N LYS A 337 2.16 23.26 29.15
CA LYS A 337 1.02 22.53 28.61
C LYS A 337 0.06 23.53 27.99
N ASN A 338 -0.25 23.36 26.72
CA ASN A 338 -1.14 24.26 25.99
C ASN A 338 -2.07 23.46 25.08
N PHE A 339 -3.20 24.08 24.78
CA PHE A 339 -4.23 23.52 23.93
C PHE A 339 -4.66 24.60 22.93
N ALA A 340 -4.64 24.25 21.65
CA ALA A 340 -4.97 25.17 20.57
C ALA A 340 -5.88 24.52 19.53
N LEU A 341 -6.66 25.35 18.84
CA LEU A 341 -7.43 25.00 17.66
C LEU A 341 -6.67 25.47 16.42
N ASP A 342 -6.63 24.67 15.36
CA ASP A 342 -5.81 24.94 14.17
C ASP A 342 -6.26 26.13 13.31
N TYR A 343 -7.43 26.70 13.59
CA TYR A 343 -7.87 27.98 13.06
C TYR A 343 -7.79 29.04 14.18
N PRO A 344 -6.61 29.65 14.41
CA PRO A 344 -6.50 30.71 15.39
C PRO A 344 -7.38 31.89 14.99
N GLU A 345 -8.13 32.44 15.95
CA GLU A 345 -8.88 33.67 15.72
C GLU A 345 -7.89 34.77 15.33
N PHE A 346 -8.07 35.35 14.14
CA PHE A 346 -7.32 36.53 13.72
C PHE A 346 -7.64 37.63 14.76
N PHE A 347 -6.67 37.95 15.62
CA PHE A 347 -6.71 38.81 16.82
C PHE A 347 -6.89 38.11 18.18
N HIS A 348 -5.84 38.19 19.02
CA HIS A 348 -5.73 37.76 20.42
C HIS A 348 -6.76 38.38 21.41
N ALA A 349 -7.83 39.02 20.93
CA ALA A 349 -8.68 39.89 21.71
C ALA A 349 -10.01 39.27 22.17
N TYR A 350 -10.20 37.94 22.18
CA TYR A 350 -11.39 37.31 22.81
C TYR A 350 -11.10 35.92 23.39
N SER A 351 -10.26 35.83 24.44
CA SER A 351 -10.09 34.56 25.15
C SER A 351 -11.31 34.20 26.01
N THR A 352 -12.25 33.41 25.47
CA THR A 352 -13.29 32.75 26.30
C THR A 352 -13.35 31.22 26.13
N ASN A 353 -12.61 30.63 25.18
CA ASN A 353 -12.73 29.19 24.89
C ASN A 353 -11.88 28.24 25.74
N SER A 354 -11.11 28.74 26.72
CA SER A 354 -10.37 27.90 27.66
C SER A 354 -11.26 27.04 28.59
N LYS A 355 -12.59 27.17 28.50
CA LYS A 355 -13.58 26.34 29.22
C LYS A 355 -14.18 25.18 28.42
N ARG A 356 -13.98 25.08 27.10
CA ARG A 356 -14.32 23.85 26.33
C ARG A 356 -13.31 22.70 26.58
N LEU A 357 -12.23 23.02 27.28
CA LEU A 357 -10.92 22.36 27.29
C LEU A 357 -10.81 21.02 28.04
N LEU A 358 -11.85 20.55 28.75
CA LEU A 358 -11.76 19.36 29.63
C LEU A 358 -12.80 18.27 29.36
N SER A 359 -13.79 18.49 28.50
CA SER A 359 -14.77 17.45 28.12
C SER A 359 -14.28 16.53 26.98
N GLY A 360 -13.21 16.92 26.28
CA GLY A 360 -12.79 16.35 24.99
C GLY A 360 -12.18 14.95 25.00
N SER A 361 -11.44 14.54 26.04
CA SER A 361 -10.72 13.24 26.00
C SER A 361 -11.64 12.03 26.25
N PRO A 362 -12.53 12.05 27.27
CA PRO A 362 -13.59 11.05 27.38
C PRO A 362 -14.54 11.13 26.17
N SER A 363 -14.94 12.33 25.73
CA SER A 363 -15.87 12.47 24.60
C SER A 363 -15.27 11.99 23.27
N LEU A 364 -13.97 12.16 23.01
CA LEU A 364 -13.30 11.67 21.80
C LEU A 364 -13.26 10.13 21.78
N HIS A 365 -12.87 9.51 22.89
CA HIS A 365 -12.85 8.05 22.98
C HIS A 365 -14.27 7.48 22.86
N ASP A 366 -15.22 8.02 23.63
CA ASP A 366 -16.63 7.61 23.60
C ASP A 366 -17.25 7.84 22.21
N TYR A 367 -16.92 8.94 21.55
CA TYR A 367 -17.33 9.21 20.18
C TYR A 367 -16.85 8.11 19.23
N TRP A 368 -15.54 7.83 19.19
CA TRP A 368 -15.00 6.84 18.27
C TRP A 368 -15.49 5.44 18.62
N GLU A 369 -15.54 5.06 19.89
CA GLU A 369 -16.14 3.81 20.34
C GLU A 369 -17.60 3.69 19.87
N SER A 370 -18.39 4.77 19.93
CA SER A 370 -19.78 4.76 19.45
C SER A 370 -19.87 4.55 17.92
N LYS A 371 -18.88 5.02 17.15
CA LYS A 371 -18.84 4.86 15.68
C LYS A 371 -18.44 3.47 15.23
N ILE A 372 -17.70 2.74 16.05
CA ILE A 372 -17.24 1.38 15.75
C ILE A 372 -17.66 0.37 16.83
N GLN A 373 -18.77 0.62 17.51
CA GLN A 373 -19.29 -0.24 18.58
C GLN A 373 -19.62 -1.67 18.13
N ASP A 374 -19.82 -1.85 16.83
CA ASP A 374 -20.03 -3.11 16.11
C ASP A 374 -18.71 -3.84 15.77
N PHE A 375 -17.55 -3.29 16.13
CA PHE A 375 -16.28 -4.01 16.07
C PHE A 375 -16.33 -5.23 17.01
N SER A 376 -16.05 -6.40 16.44
CA SER A 376 -15.99 -7.65 17.20
C SER A 376 -14.92 -7.57 18.29
N LEU A 377 -15.24 -8.05 19.50
CA LEU A 377 -14.27 -8.19 20.57
C LEU A 377 -13.17 -9.14 20.11
N LEU A 378 -11.94 -8.66 20.10
CA LEU A 378 -10.75 -9.44 19.80
C LEU A 378 -9.76 -9.30 20.95
N ASN A 379 -9.46 -10.42 21.60
CA ASN A 379 -8.47 -10.50 22.67
C ASN A 379 -7.34 -11.45 22.25
N LEU A 380 -6.16 -10.86 22.09
CA LEU A 380 -4.92 -11.52 21.69
C LEU A 380 -3.84 -11.18 22.72
N PRO A 381 -2.77 -11.98 22.85
CA PRO A 381 -1.71 -11.68 23.81
C PRO A 381 -0.97 -10.36 23.51
N ASP A 382 -0.94 -9.95 22.25
CA ASP A 382 -0.53 -8.61 21.82
C ASP A 382 -1.77 -7.89 21.27
N LEU A 383 -2.33 -7.00 22.10
CA LEU A 383 -3.55 -6.24 21.78
C LEU A 383 -3.36 -5.29 20.60
N THR A 384 -2.12 -4.94 20.24
CA THR A 384 -1.88 -4.01 19.15
C THR A 384 -2.32 -4.55 17.79
N TRP A 385 -2.47 -5.87 17.63
CA TRP A 385 -3.11 -6.47 16.44
C TRP A 385 -4.59 -6.11 16.34
N ALA A 386 -5.30 -6.15 17.47
CA ALA A 386 -6.71 -5.76 17.53
C ALA A 386 -6.85 -4.25 17.32
N ASP A 387 -5.98 -3.47 17.96
CA ASP A 387 -5.98 -2.02 17.82
C ASP A 387 -5.70 -1.58 16.37
N MET A 388 -4.77 -2.25 15.69
CA MET A 388 -4.46 -2.00 14.28
C MET A 388 -5.65 -2.25 13.36
N ALA A 389 -6.40 -3.33 13.61
CA ALA A 389 -7.62 -3.60 12.88
C ALA A 389 -8.73 -2.57 13.21
N LYS A 390 -8.84 -2.20 14.48
CA LYS A 390 -9.80 -1.19 14.96
C LYS A 390 -9.54 0.19 14.35
N HIS A 391 -8.27 0.59 14.23
CA HIS A 391 -7.85 1.84 13.60
C HIS A 391 -8.28 1.90 12.13
N ALA A 392 -8.12 0.80 11.37
CA ALA A 392 -8.51 0.73 9.96
C ALA A 392 -10.00 1.08 9.75
N PHE A 393 -10.89 0.56 10.61
CA PHE A 393 -12.32 0.90 10.58
C PHE A 393 -12.61 2.33 11.03
N ALA A 394 -11.83 2.89 11.96
CA ALA A 394 -12.00 4.28 12.37
C ALA A 394 -11.64 5.26 11.24
N VAL A 395 -10.51 5.02 10.55
CA VAL A 395 -10.06 5.89 9.44
C VAL A 395 -10.93 5.74 8.19
N GLU A 396 -11.60 4.61 8.01
CA GLU A 396 -12.63 4.43 6.96
C GLU A 396 -13.72 5.49 7.02
N LEU A 397 -14.18 5.83 8.23
CA LEU A 397 -15.33 6.71 8.40
C LEU A 397 -15.05 8.17 8.07
N VAL A 398 -13.77 8.54 7.96
CA VAL A 398 -13.35 9.91 7.62
C VAL A 398 -12.78 10.01 6.22
N GLN A 399 -12.46 8.88 5.59
CA GLN A 399 -11.92 8.86 4.24
C GLN A 399 -12.99 8.49 3.24
N ARG A 400 -13.24 9.41 2.32
CA ARG A 400 -14.26 9.28 1.29
C ARG A 400 -13.59 8.87 -0.02
N PHE A 401 -13.15 7.62 -0.09
CA PHE A 401 -12.44 7.08 -1.24
C PHE A 401 -13.16 5.87 -1.82
N GLN A 402 -13.48 5.90 -3.11
CA GLN A 402 -14.29 4.90 -3.83
C GLN A 402 -13.59 3.56 -4.07
N ASP A 403 -12.28 3.57 -4.33
CA ASP A 403 -11.49 2.37 -4.69
C ASP A 403 -11.38 1.36 -3.52
N ILE A 404 -12.04 1.66 -2.41
CA ILE A 404 -12.14 0.78 -1.26
C ILE A 404 -13.29 -0.20 -1.38
N PHE A 405 -14.31 -0.01 -2.25
CA PHE A 405 -15.56 -0.79 -2.21
C PHE A 405 -15.32 -2.28 -1.98
N THR A 406 -14.46 -2.91 -2.80
CA THR A 406 -14.16 -4.33 -2.68
C THR A 406 -13.48 -4.67 -1.35
N THR A 407 -12.43 -3.96 -0.96
CA THR A 407 -11.67 -4.20 0.30
C THR A 407 -12.45 -3.87 1.58
N SER A 408 -13.10 -2.71 1.62
CA SER A 408 -13.90 -2.18 2.72
C SER A 408 -15.15 -3.03 2.94
N LEU A 409 -15.87 -3.40 1.87
CA LEU A 409 -17.00 -4.31 1.98
C LEU A 409 -16.54 -5.69 2.46
N THR A 410 -15.43 -6.22 1.92
CA THR A 410 -14.84 -7.49 2.38
C THR A 410 -14.52 -7.45 3.88
N ALA A 411 -13.83 -6.41 4.34
CA ALA A 411 -13.44 -6.26 5.73
C ALA A 411 -14.65 -6.11 6.66
N ASN A 412 -15.61 -5.24 6.32
CA ASN A 412 -16.80 -5.03 7.14
C ASN A 412 -17.67 -6.30 7.20
N LEU A 413 -17.83 -7.03 6.10
CA LEU A 413 -18.52 -8.33 6.08
C LEU A 413 -17.80 -9.37 6.95
N ALA A 414 -16.47 -9.49 6.82
CA ALA A 414 -15.68 -10.46 7.58
C ALA A 414 -15.75 -10.21 9.11
N TRP A 415 -15.88 -8.94 9.51
CA TRP A 415 -15.95 -8.52 10.91
C TRP A 415 -17.38 -8.40 11.47
N GLY A 416 -18.40 -8.73 10.67
CA GLY A 416 -19.81 -8.68 11.10
C GLY A 416 -20.40 -7.26 11.19
N ARG A 417 -19.74 -6.27 10.58
CA ARG A 417 -20.16 -4.85 10.57
C ARG A 417 -21.23 -4.62 9.48
N PHE A 418 -22.32 -5.39 9.52
CA PHE A 418 -23.28 -5.48 8.40
C PHE A 418 -24.01 -4.17 8.10
N LYS A 419 -24.25 -3.33 9.12
CA LYS A 419 -24.82 -2.00 8.91
C LYS A 419 -23.90 -1.14 8.05
N GLN A 420 -22.60 -1.14 8.36
CA GLN A 420 -21.60 -0.39 7.63
C GLN A 420 -21.41 -1.00 6.23
N ALA A 421 -21.36 -2.32 6.11
CA ALA A 421 -21.31 -3.02 4.82
C ALA A 421 -22.45 -2.63 3.88
N SER A 422 -23.69 -2.57 4.40
CA SER A 422 -24.87 -2.12 3.66
C SER A 422 -24.74 -0.66 3.18
N ALA A 423 -24.27 0.24 4.07
CA ALA A 423 -24.05 1.65 3.72
C ALA A 423 -22.96 1.83 2.64
N ILE A 424 -21.88 1.05 2.71
CA ILE A 424 -20.81 1.05 1.69
C ILE A 424 -21.35 0.57 0.35
N PHE A 425 -22.14 -0.52 0.34
CA PHE A 425 -22.78 -1.06 -0.85
C PHE A 425 -23.69 -0.01 -1.49
N GLU A 426 -24.62 0.54 -0.71
CA GLU A 426 -25.59 1.53 -1.20
C GLU A 426 -24.88 2.76 -1.76
N ASN A 427 -23.91 3.30 -1.01
CA ASN A 427 -23.12 4.45 -1.45
C ASN A 427 -22.39 4.18 -2.76
N TYR A 428 -21.74 3.01 -2.91
CA TYR A 428 -21.05 2.65 -4.14
C TYR A 428 -22.01 2.62 -5.33
N MET A 429 -23.13 1.92 -5.19
CA MET A 429 -24.11 1.77 -6.27
C MET A 429 -24.81 3.08 -6.65
N ASP A 430 -25.09 3.97 -5.70
CA ASP A 430 -25.76 5.25 -5.99
C ASP A 430 -24.79 6.25 -6.65
N TRP A 431 -23.60 6.40 -6.08
CA TRP A 431 -22.71 7.49 -6.43
C TRP A 431 -21.69 7.13 -7.50
N TYR A 432 -21.26 5.86 -7.58
CA TYR A 432 -20.08 5.46 -8.36
C TYR A 432 -20.36 4.50 -9.51
N VAL A 433 -21.60 4.04 -9.66
CA VAL A 433 -22.01 3.16 -10.76
C VAL A 433 -23.13 3.85 -11.56
N TYR A 434 -22.95 3.99 -12.86
CA TYR A 434 -24.00 4.43 -13.79
C TYR A 434 -25.06 3.33 -13.96
N ASP A 435 -26.24 3.67 -14.49
CA ASP A 435 -27.31 2.68 -14.70
C ASP A 435 -26.94 1.64 -15.78
N ASN A 436 -26.03 2.00 -16.69
CA ASN A 436 -25.43 1.09 -17.66
C ASN A 436 -24.26 0.26 -17.09
N GLY A 437 -24.05 0.26 -15.77
CA GLY A 437 -23.00 -0.51 -15.10
C GLY A 437 -21.59 0.10 -15.17
N ASP A 438 -21.36 1.16 -15.95
CA ASP A 438 -20.06 1.80 -16.01
C ASP A 438 -19.68 2.45 -14.67
N ILE A 439 -18.39 2.47 -14.37
CA ILE A 439 -17.86 3.09 -13.15
C ILE A 439 -17.62 4.58 -13.40
N LYS A 440 -18.17 5.47 -12.55
CA LYS A 440 -18.19 6.93 -12.80
C LYS A 440 -16.85 7.66 -12.68
N MET A 441 -15.81 7.01 -12.16
CA MET A 441 -14.66 7.71 -11.57
C MET A 441 -13.31 7.04 -11.87
N ARG A 442 -13.30 5.83 -12.46
CA ARG A 442 -12.08 5.11 -12.88
C ARG A 442 -12.35 4.30 -14.15
N GLY A 443 -11.30 4.01 -14.92
CA GLY A 443 -11.38 3.09 -16.05
C GLY A 443 -11.81 1.68 -15.62
N PRO A 444 -12.53 0.94 -16.49
CA PRO A 444 -13.00 -0.40 -16.17
C PRO A 444 -11.84 -1.38 -16.00
N GLU A 445 -12.04 -2.34 -15.10
CA GLU A 445 -11.14 -3.46 -14.87
C GLU A 445 -11.98 -4.74 -14.82
N VAL A 446 -11.78 -5.64 -15.77
CA VAL A 446 -12.62 -6.84 -15.92
C VAL A 446 -12.74 -7.68 -14.64
N PRO A 447 -11.64 -8.06 -13.94
CA PRO A 447 -11.73 -8.85 -12.71
C PRO A 447 -12.50 -8.13 -11.59
N GLN A 448 -12.47 -6.80 -11.53
CA GLN A 448 -13.17 -6.04 -10.50
C GLN A 448 -14.70 -6.22 -10.59
N PHE A 449 -15.26 -6.33 -11.80
CA PHE A 449 -16.69 -6.64 -11.97
C PHE A 449 -17.00 -8.02 -11.39
N GLY A 450 -16.24 -9.06 -11.77
CA GLY A 450 -16.44 -10.42 -11.25
C GLY A 450 -16.27 -10.52 -9.73
N MET A 451 -15.26 -9.84 -9.17
CA MET A 451 -15.06 -9.72 -7.73
C MET A 451 -16.25 -9.04 -7.04
N SER A 452 -16.76 -7.96 -7.61
CA SER A 452 -17.91 -7.22 -7.09
C SER A 452 -19.16 -8.10 -7.08
N LEU A 453 -19.42 -8.87 -8.13
CA LEU A 453 -20.53 -9.84 -8.18
C LEU A 453 -20.41 -10.92 -7.10
N SER A 454 -19.19 -11.43 -6.85
CA SER A 454 -18.96 -12.38 -5.76
C SER A 454 -19.19 -11.75 -4.38
N LEU A 455 -18.83 -10.47 -4.20
CA LEU A 455 -19.11 -9.74 -2.96
C LEU A 455 -20.60 -9.43 -2.76
N VAL A 456 -21.35 -9.18 -3.83
CA VAL A 456 -22.82 -9.07 -3.79
C VAL A 456 -23.43 -10.35 -3.24
N ALA A 457 -23.02 -11.51 -3.77
CA ALA A 457 -23.49 -12.79 -3.26
C ALA A 457 -23.03 -13.06 -1.82
N ARG A 458 -21.80 -12.68 -1.46
CA ARG A 458 -21.30 -12.77 -0.08
C ARG A 458 -22.10 -11.88 0.88
N TYR A 459 -22.49 -10.69 0.45
CA TYR A 459 -23.34 -9.79 1.22
C TYR A 459 -24.68 -10.48 1.51
N VAL A 460 -25.39 -10.97 0.49
CA VAL A 460 -26.66 -11.70 0.68
C VAL A 460 -26.47 -12.92 1.56
N GLN A 461 -25.39 -13.68 1.33
CA GLN A 461 -25.06 -14.83 2.16
C GLN A 461 -25.03 -14.39 3.62
N TYR A 462 -24.29 -13.33 3.95
CA TYR A 462 -24.00 -12.84 5.31
C TYR A 462 -25.13 -12.07 5.99
N THR A 463 -25.99 -11.39 5.25
CA THR A 463 -27.02 -10.51 5.83
C THR A 463 -28.43 -11.03 5.61
N GLY A 464 -28.64 -11.90 4.61
CA GLY A 464 -29.96 -12.28 4.11
C GLY A 464 -30.71 -11.15 3.39
N ASP A 465 -30.07 -9.99 3.17
CA ASP A 465 -30.72 -8.81 2.61
C ASP A 465 -30.81 -8.87 1.09
N THR A 466 -31.87 -9.51 0.60
CA THR A 466 -32.21 -9.56 -0.83
C THR A 466 -32.88 -8.28 -1.33
N ALA A 467 -33.41 -7.44 -0.44
CA ALA A 467 -34.10 -6.20 -0.82
C ALA A 467 -33.12 -5.18 -1.40
N LEU A 468 -31.91 -5.08 -0.85
CA LEU A 468 -30.85 -4.25 -1.43
C LEU A 468 -30.41 -4.73 -2.83
N ILE A 469 -30.40 -6.05 -3.04
CA ILE A 469 -30.07 -6.62 -4.36
C ILE A 469 -31.19 -6.32 -5.35
N GLU A 470 -32.46 -6.40 -4.93
CA GLU A 470 -33.59 -6.03 -5.77
C GLU A 470 -33.53 -4.54 -6.17
N LYS A 471 -33.21 -3.64 -5.22
CA LYS A 471 -33.04 -2.19 -5.48
C LYS A 471 -32.03 -1.93 -6.60
N TYR A 472 -30.92 -2.67 -6.63
CA TYR A 472 -29.83 -2.49 -7.60
C TYR A 472 -29.76 -3.58 -8.67
N LYS A 473 -30.82 -4.38 -8.85
CA LYS A 473 -30.84 -5.55 -9.74
C LYS A 473 -30.40 -5.18 -11.16
N GLY A 474 -30.87 -4.04 -11.68
CA GLY A 474 -30.46 -3.54 -13.00
C GLY A 474 -28.95 -3.39 -13.15
N LYS A 475 -28.27 -2.68 -12.24
CA LYS A 475 -26.82 -2.45 -12.30
C LYS A 475 -26.02 -3.74 -12.14
N ILE A 476 -26.45 -4.61 -11.23
CA ILE A 476 -25.83 -5.93 -10.98
C ILE A 476 -25.94 -6.81 -12.23
N LEU A 477 -27.10 -6.85 -12.88
CA LEU A 477 -27.30 -7.58 -14.12
C LEU A 477 -26.48 -7.00 -15.27
N THR A 478 -26.30 -5.68 -15.33
CA THR A 478 -25.46 -5.08 -16.37
C THR A 478 -23.99 -5.48 -16.21
N TRP A 479 -23.47 -5.55 -14.98
CA TRP A 479 -22.13 -6.10 -14.73
C TRP A 479 -22.02 -7.58 -15.12
N ALA A 480 -23.00 -8.41 -14.75
CA ALA A 480 -23.01 -9.81 -15.17
C ALA A 480 -23.05 -9.93 -16.71
N LYS A 481 -23.88 -9.10 -17.36
CA LYS A 481 -24.02 -9.04 -18.81
C LYS A 481 -22.72 -8.66 -19.51
N LEU A 482 -22.02 -7.63 -19.02
CA LEU A 482 -20.70 -7.23 -19.54
C LEU A 482 -19.76 -8.43 -19.59
N LEU A 483 -19.69 -9.21 -18.51
CA LEU A 483 -18.83 -10.38 -18.43
C LEU A 483 -19.28 -11.53 -19.34
N THR A 484 -20.60 -11.77 -19.44
CA THR A 484 -21.11 -12.80 -20.37
C THR A 484 -20.89 -12.41 -21.83
N ASP A 485 -21.02 -11.13 -22.18
CA ASP A 485 -20.75 -10.61 -23.52
C ASP A 485 -19.27 -10.77 -23.88
N LEU A 486 -18.35 -10.44 -22.97
CA LEU A 486 -16.92 -10.68 -23.16
C LEU A 486 -16.59 -12.17 -23.31
N HIS A 487 -17.29 -13.05 -22.60
CA HIS A 487 -17.16 -14.48 -22.77
C HIS A 487 -17.67 -14.93 -24.16
N ASP A 488 -18.81 -14.41 -24.62
CA ASP A 488 -19.34 -14.70 -25.95
C ASP A 488 -18.37 -14.27 -27.06
N GLU A 489 -17.75 -13.09 -26.96
CA GLU A 489 -16.70 -12.66 -27.89
C GLU A 489 -15.51 -13.63 -27.92
N SER A 490 -15.08 -14.13 -26.75
CA SER A 490 -13.98 -15.10 -26.67
C SER A 490 -14.31 -16.46 -27.29
N LEU A 491 -15.59 -16.83 -27.33
CA LEU A 491 -16.08 -18.09 -27.91
C LEU A 491 -16.23 -18.02 -29.44
N LYS A 492 -16.14 -16.83 -30.05
CA LYS A 492 -16.07 -16.67 -31.52
C LYS A 492 -14.72 -17.11 -32.09
N LEU A 493 -13.70 -17.22 -31.25
CA LEU A 493 -12.39 -17.73 -31.64
C LEU A 493 -12.49 -19.23 -32.01
N PRO A 494 -11.62 -19.76 -32.89
CA PRO A 494 -11.55 -21.19 -33.13
C PRO A 494 -11.27 -21.97 -31.84
N VAL A 495 -11.88 -23.14 -31.63
CA VAL A 495 -11.71 -23.97 -30.41
C VAL A 495 -10.24 -24.30 -30.09
N GLY A 496 -9.38 -24.39 -31.11
CA GLY A 496 -7.94 -24.61 -30.94
C GLY A 496 -7.11 -23.36 -30.63
N HIS A 497 -7.71 -22.17 -30.65
CA HIS A 497 -7.04 -20.91 -30.41
C HIS A 497 -6.60 -20.79 -28.94
N PRO A 498 -5.37 -20.32 -28.62
CA PRO A 498 -4.87 -20.23 -27.24
C PRO A 498 -5.76 -19.44 -26.28
N TYR A 499 -6.52 -18.48 -26.80
CA TYR A 499 -7.40 -17.59 -26.03
C TYR A 499 -8.90 -17.90 -26.15
N TYR A 500 -9.27 -18.98 -26.84
CA TYR A 500 -10.67 -19.42 -26.91
C TYR A 500 -11.25 -19.53 -25.50
N GLY A 501 -12.39 -18.91 -25.22
CA GLY A 501 -13.05 -18.97 -23.90
C GLY A 501 -12.39 -18.15 -22.77
N LEU A 502 -11.34 -17.36 -23.05
CA LEU A 502 -10.74 -16.43 -22.10
C LEU A 502 -11.17 -14.98 -22.37
N LEU A 503 -11.59 -14.28 -21.32
CA LEU A 503 -12.14 -12.94 -21.45
C LEU A 503 -11.05 -11.90 -21.67
N SER A 504 -11.08 -11.25 -22.83
CA SER A 504 -10.19 -10.12 -23.13
C SER A 504 -10.69 -8.84 -22.50
N GLY A 505 -9.78 -8.07 -21.91
CA GLY A 505 -10.06 -6.75 -21.34
C GLY A 505 -8.90 -6.28 -20.48
N TRP A 506 -9.01 -5.08 -19.93
CA TRP A 506 -8.02 -4.58 -18.98
C TRP A 506 -8.04 -5.40 -17.69
N GLY A 507 -6.88 -5.97 -17.35
CA GLY A 507 -6.66 -6.70 -16.09
C GLY A 507 -6.25 -5.78 -14.94
N GLU A 508 -6.06 -4.48 -15.22
CA GLU A 508 -5.73 -3.43 -14.27
C GLU A 508 -6.25 -2.10 -14.84
N SER A 509 -6.78 -1.23 -13.98
CA SER A 509 -7.50 -0.01 -14.38
C SER A 509 -6.62 1.19 -14.78
N ASP A 510 -5.39 1.33 -14.28
CA ASP A 510 -4.37 2.29 -14.74
C ASP A 510 -3.89 2.04 -16.18
N ALA A 511 -4.17 0.86 -16.76
CA ALA A 511 -4.04 0.62 -18.19
C ALA A 511 -4.78 1.69 -19.01
N SER A 512 -5.93 2.17 -18.51
CA SER A 512 -6.76 3.19 -19.14
C SER A 512 -6.15 4.60 -19.16
N LEU A 513 -5.11 4.86 -18.37
CA LEU A 513 -4.49 6.20 -18.25
C LEU A 513 -3.51 6.55 -19.40
N ASN A 514 -3.34 5.66 -20.39
CA ASN A 514 -2.35 5.79 -21.45
C ASN A 514 -2.99 6.09 -22.80
N LEU A 515 -2.24 6.75 -23.69
CA LEU A 515 -2.70 7.10 -25.04
C LEU A 515 -3.03 5.87 -25.91
N ASP A 516 -2.37 4.73 -25.69
CA ASP A 516 -2.61 3.45 -26.37
C ASP A 516 -3.18 2.39 -25.38
N SER A 517 -4.20 2.78 -24.60
CA SER A 517 -4.75 1.95 -23.53
C SER A 517 -5.26 0.58 -24.01
N TRP A 518 -5.83 0.50 -25.21
CA TRP A 518 -6.39 -0.75 -25.76
C TRP A 518 -5.35 -1.85 -25.99
N ARG A 519 -4.07 -1.51 -26.08
CA ARG A 519 -2.98 -2.49 -26.16
C ARG A 519 -2.99 -3.50 -25.01
N TRP A 520 -3.42 -3.09 -23.82
CA TRP A 520 -3.49 -3.95 -22.64
C TRP A 520 -4.84 -4.64 -22.47
N SER A 521 -5.75 -4.52 -23.43
CA SER A 521 -6.96 -5.34 -23.46
C SER A 521 -6.60 -6.73 -23.95
N LYS A 522 -6.38 -7.66 -23.01
CA LYS A 522 -5.86 -9.01 -23.27
C LYS A 522 -6.60 -10.07 -22.43
N PRO A 523 -6.55 -11.35 -22.84
CA PRO A 523 -7.21 -12.44 -22.14
C PRO A 523 -6.44 -12.88 -20.88
N TYR A 524 -6.33 -12.01 -19.88
CA TYR A 524 -5.64 -12.32 -18.62
C TYR A 524 -6.39 -13.36 -17.78
N TRP A 525 -5.66 -14.18 -17.02
CA TRP A 525 -6.27 -15.22 -16.19
C TRP A 525 -7.16 -14.68 -15.08
N ASN A 526 -6.81 -13.54 -14.45
CA ASN A 526 -7.65 -12.93 -13.42
C ASN A 526 -9.02 -12.49 -13.97
N ASN A 527 -9.08 -12.01 -15.23
CA ASN A 527 -10.34 -11.69 -15.91
C ASN A 527 -11.29 -12.90 -15.89
N GLY A 528 -10.80 -14.06 -16.31
CA GLY A 528 -11.56 -15.31 -16.34
C GLY A 528 -11.88 -15.82 -14.93
N ALA A 529 -10.89 -15.87 -14.04
CA ALA A 529 -11.03 -16.42 -12.71
C ALA A 529 -12.09 -15.68 -11.88
N PHE A 530 -12.04 -14.34 -11.85
CA PHE A 530 -13.04 -13.56 -11.12
C PHE A 530 -14.40 -13.53 -11.80
N THR A 531 -14.45 -13.58 -13.13
CA THR A 531 -15.73 -13.74 -13.83
C THR A 531 -16.43 -15.03 -13.44
N ALA A 532 -15.72 -16.15 -13.51
CA ALA A 532 -16.28 -17.44 -13.13
C ALA A 532 -16.69 -17.45 -11.65
N ARG A 533 -15.89 -16.84 -10.77
CA ARG A 533 -16.22 -16.70 -9.35
C ARG A 533 -17.51 -15.91 -9.13
N GLY A 534 -17.63 -14.73 -9.76
CA GLY A 534 -18.79 -13.85 -9.64
C GLY A 534 -20.08 -14.50 -10.13
N LEU A 535 -20.05 -15.08 -11.34
CA LEU A 535 -21.21 -15.76 -11.94
C LEU A 535 -21.65 -16.98 -11.11
N LYS A 536 -20.71 -17.81 -10.66
CA LYS A 536 -20.99 -18.99 -9.81
C LYS A 536 -21.59 -18.63 -8.45
N ASP A 537 -21.20 -17.50 -7.89
CA ASP A 537 -21.75 -17.09 -6.60
C ASP A 537 -23.11 -16.41 -6.74
N LEU A 538 -23.31 -15.58 -7.75
CA LEU A 538 -24.61 -14.95 -8.01
C LEU A 538 -25.69 -15.98 -8.33
N SER A 539 -25.35 -17.11 -8.96
CA SER A 539 -26.30 -18.19 -9.24
C SER A 539 -26.89 -18.85 -7.99
N LYS A 540 -26.35 -18.55 -6.81
CA LYS A 540 -26.91 -19.02 -5.53
C LYS A 540 -27.98 -18.08 -4.96
N ILE A 541 -28.15 -16.88 -5.52
CA ILE A 541 -29.10 -15.89 -5.02
C ILE A 541 -30.50 -16.21 -5.60
N PRO A 542 -31.52 -16.51 -4.76
CA PRO A 542 -32.83 -16.93 -5.26
C PRO A 542 -33.51 -15.94 -6.22
N ILE A 543 -33.34 -14.63 -6.02
CA ILE A 543 -33.97 -13.60 -6.88
C ILE A 543 -33.36 -13.52 -8.30
N LEU A 544 -32.24 -14.20 -8.51
CA LEU A 544 -31.51 -14.31 -9.78
C LEU A 544 -31.53 -15.75 -10.33
N ALA A 545 -32.43 -16.60 -9.82
CA ALA A 545 -32.51 -18.01 -10.19
C ALA A 545 -32.66 -18.23 -11.70
N GLU A 546 -33.32 -17.31 -12.41
CA GLU A 546 -33.52 -17.36 -13.87
C GLU A 546 -32.20 -17.41 -14.68
N TYR A 547 -31.10 -16.88 -14.15
CA TYR A 547 -29.79 -16.87 -14.82
C TYR A 547 -28.85 -18.00 -14.38
N SER A 548 -29.27 -18.78 -13.39
CA SER A 548 -28.34 -19.63 -12.62
C SER A 548 -27.74 -20.77 -13.43
N GLU A 549 -28.50 -21.35 -14.37
CA GLU A 549 -28.03 -22.41 -15.25
C GLU A 549 -26.94 -21.92 -16.21
N ASP A 550 -27.19 -20.81 -16.92
CA ASP A 550 -26.23 -20.19 -17.84
C ASP A 550 -24.96 -19.77 -17.10
N TRP A 551 -25.09 -19.03 -16.00
CA TRP A 551 -23.94 -18.56 -15.23
C TRP A 551 -23.08 -19.69 -14.66
N THR A 552 -23.70 -20.78 -14.19
CA THR A 552 -22.97 -21.94 -13.68
C THR A 552 -22.24 -22.68 -14.81
N SER A 553 -22.88 -22.83 -15.97
CA SER A 553 -22.27 -23.44 -17.16
C SER A 553 -21.08 -22.63 -17.67
N ARG A 554 -21.24 -21.30 -17.80
CA ARG A 554 -20.17 -20.38 -18.20
C ARG A 554 -19.00 -20.40 -17.22
N ALA A 555 -19.28 -20.33 -15.91
CA ALA A 555 -18.25 -20.39 -14.88
C ALA A 555 -17.41 -21.69 -15.00
N PHE A 556 -18.06 -22.84 -15.24
CA PHE A 556 -17.36 -24.10 -15.45
C PHE A 556 -16.46 -24.08 -16.69
N GLN A 557 -16.95 -23.57 -17.83
CA GLN A 557 -16.17 -23.46 -19.06
C GLN A 557 -14.96 -22.54 -18.89
N ILE A 558 -15.15 -21.36 -18.30
CA ILE A 558 -14.09 -20.38 -18.07
C ILE A 558 -13.01 -20.95 -17.13
N ILE A 559 -13.38 -21.63 -16.05
CA ILE A 559 -12.42 -22.24 -15.10
C ILE A 559 -11.59 -23.32 -15.80
N ASN A 560 -12.24 -24.20 -16.58
CA ASN A 560 -11.57 -25.26 -17.31
C ASN A 560 -10.56 -24.67 -18.31
N GLN A 561 -10.96 -23.62 -19.03
CA GLN A 561 -10.08 -22.95 -19.97
C GLN A 561 -8.92 -22.21 -19.29
N THR A 562 -9.19 -21.52 -18.18
CA THR A 562 -8.16 -20.87 -17.36
C THR A 562 -7.13 -21.91 -16.90
N SER A 563 -7.58 -23.06 -16.40
CA SER A 563 -6.68 -24.14 -15.95
C SER A 563 -5.86 -24.72 -17.12
N ARG A 564 -6.49 -25.05 -18.25
CA ARG A 564 -5.80 -25.58 -19.44
C ARG A 564 -4.73 -24.65 -20.00
N THR A 565 -4.92 -23.33 -19.90
CA THR A 565 -3.93 -22.37 -20.36
C THR A 565 -2.80 -22.16 -19.35
N LEU A 566 -3.08 -22.32 -18.04
CA LEU A 566 -2.05 -22.36 -17.00
C LEU A 566 -1.13 -23.59 -17.13
N ASP A 567 -1.59 -24.71 -17.68
CA ASP A 567 -0.71 -25.87 -17.95
C ASP A 567 0.42 -25.56 -18.96
N ARG A 568 0.29 -24.46 -19.74
CA ARG A 568 1.27 -24.00 -20.74
C ARG A 568 2.08 -22.79 -20.25
N PHE A 569 2.07 -22.55 -18.94
CA PHE A 569 2.52 -21.30 -18.32
C PHE A 569 4.05 -21.12 -18.26
N HIS A 570 4.51 -19.92 -18.62
CA HIS A 570 5.87 -19.44 -18.40
C HIS A 570 5.87 -18.00 -17.85
N VAL A 571 6.19 -17.83 -16.56
CA VAL A 571 6.17 -16.55 -15.81
C VAL A 571 7.08 -15.46 -16.40
N ILE A 572 8.16 -15.88 -17.08
CA ILE A 572 9.29 -15.02 -17.47
C ILE A 572 8.87 -13.94 -18.49
N GLU A 573 7.80 -14.18 -19.27
CA GLU A 573 7.34 -13.27 -20.33
C GLU A 573 6.84 -11.91 -19.78
N ASP A 574 6.44 -11.84 -18.51
CA ASP A 574 5.92 -10.62 -17.88
C ASP A 574 7.00 -9.69 -17.28
N LEU A 575 8.24 -10.16 -17.13
CA LEU A 575 9.36 -9.40 -16.56
C LEU A 575 10.12 -8.62 -17.65
N THR A 576 9.57 -7.49 -18.10
CA THR A 576 10.18 -6.67 -19.16
C THR A 576 10.89 -5.42 -18.64
N GLU A 577 12.05 -5.06 -19.21
CA GLU A 577 12.84 -3.86 -18.86
C GLU A 577 12.05 -2.53 -18.94
N ASN A 578 11.05 -2.48 -19.81
CA ASN A 578 10.19 -1.32 -19.99
C ASN A 578 8.72 -1.70 -19.68
N GLU A 579 8.12 -1.05 -18.69
CA GLU A 579 6.70 -1.25 -18.29
C GLU A 579 5.74 -1.08 -19.48
N ALA A 580 6.03 -0.13 -20.39
CA ALA A 580 5.25 0.09 -21.60
C ALA A 580 5.39 -1.04 -22.64
N THR A 581 6.33 -1.96 -22.45
CA THR A 581 6.51 -3.15 -23.29
C THR A 581 5.95 -4.43 -22.66
N SER A 582 5.65 -4.42 -21.35
CA SER A 582 4.99 -5.53 -20.69
C SER A 582 3.61 -5.78 -21.31
N PRO A 583 3.28 -7.05 -21.62
CA PRO A 583 1.96 -7.39 -22.15
C PRO A 583 0.84 -7.12 -21.13
N ALA A 584 1.15 -7.08 -19.83
CA ALA A 584 0.20 -6.89 -18.73
C ALA A 584 0.35 -5.55 -17.98
N LYS A 585 1.42 -4.78 -18.25
CA LYS A 585 1.84 -3.54 -17.55
C LYS A 585 2.12 -3.76 -16.05
N TRP A 586 1.10 -4.09 -15.28
CA TRP A 586 1.14 -4.39 -13.84
C TRP A 586 0.85 -5.88 -13.57
N ALA A 587 1.73 -6.75 -14.03
CA ALA A 587 1.51 -8.21 -14.01
C ALA A 587 1.28 -8.79 -12.60
N HIS A 588 1.77 -8.15 -11.53
CA HIS A 588 1.57 -8.60 -10.15
C HIS A 588 0.08 -8.76 -9.78
N ARG A 589 -0.80 -7.90 -10.33
CA ARG A 589 -2.24 -7.95 -10.07
C ARG A 589 -2.87 -9.19 -10.67
N VAL A 590 -2.47 -9.56 -11.89
CA VAL A 590 -2.94 -10.76 -12.59
C VAL A 590 -2.78 -12.00 -11.72
N TYR A 591 -1.61 -12.16 -11.08
CA TYR A 591 -1.33 -13.32 -10.24
C TYR A 591 -2.02 -13.26 -8.87
N ALA A 592 -1.97 -12.12 -8.19
CA ALA A 592 -2.59 -11.95 -6.88
C ALA A 592 -4.10 -12.19 -6.92
N GLU A 593 -4.76 -11.71 -7.97
CA GLU A 593 -6.21 -11.82 -8.16
C GLU A 593 -6.65 -13.17 -8.71
N LEU A 594 -5.84 -13.80 -9.57
CA LEU A 594 -6.06 -15.18 -9.98
C LEU A 594 -6.17 -16.11 -8.76
N LEU A 595 -5.26 -15.95 -7.78
CA LEU A 595 -5.31 -16.69 -6.52
C LEU A 595 -6.50 -16.28 -5.66
N HIS A 596 -6.79 -14.99 -5.56
CA HIS A 596 -7.89 -14.46 -4.76
C HIS A 596 -9.25 -15.05 -5.17
N ALA A 597 -9.51 -15.19 -6.47
CA ALA A 597 -10.76 -15.75 -6.98
C ALA A 597 -11.07 -17.16 -6.42
N SER A 598 -10.04 -17.92 -6.01
CA SER A 598 -10.19 -19.23 -5.35
C SER A 598 -11.04 -20.23 -6.17
N VAL A 599 -10.83 -20.24 -7.49
CA VAL A 599 -11.54 -21.12 -8.44
C VAL A 599 -10.65 -22.21 -9.05
N LEU A 600 -9.33 -22.11 -8.85
CA LEU A 600 -8.36 -23.08 -9.36
C LEU A 600 -8.32 -24.34 -8.50
N SER A 601 -7.87 -25.46 -9.10
CA SER A 601 -7.53 -26.66 -8.33
C SER A 601 -6.37 -26.38 -7.35
N SER A 602 -6.21 -27.20 -6.32
CA SER A 602 -5.07 -27.11 -5.39
C SER A 602 -3.72 -27.16 -6.12
N THR A 603 -3.52 -28.09 -7.06
CA THR A 603 -2.28 -28.20 -7.85
C THR A 603 -1.95 -26.93 -8.64
N HIS A 604 -2.94 -26.36 -9.33
CA HIS A 604 -2.75 -25.10 -10.07
C HIS A 604 -2.51 -23.91 -9.13
N THR A 605 -3.14 -23.91 -7.95
CA THR A 605 -2.91 -22.86 -6.95
C THR A 605 -1.48 -22.91 -6.43
N ASP A 606 -0.97 -24.09 -6.11
CA ASP A 606 0.43 -24.30 -5.71
C ASP A 606 1.41 -23.96 -6.84
N LEU A 607 1.09 -24.31 -8.09
CA LEU A 607 1.88 -23.92 -9.25
C LEU A 607 2.04 -22.39 -9.32
N VAL A 608 0.95 -21.63 -9.19
CA VAL A 608 0.98 -20.17 -9.24
C VAL A 608 1.75 -19.61 -8.05
N ILE A 609 1.49 -20.08 -6.82
CA ILE A 609 2.21 -19.59 -5.61
C ILE A 609 3.71 -19.86 -5.73
N ASN A 610 4.11 -21.09 -6.07
CA ASN A 610 5.53 -21.45 -6.21
C ASN A 610 6.21 -20.66 -7.33
N SER A 611 5.49 -20.41 -8.42
CA SER A 611 5.97 -19.57 -9.51
C SER A 611 6.18 -18.13 -9.06
N MET A 612 5.23 -17.55 -8.32
CA MET A 612 5.37 -16.20 -7.77
C MET A 612 6.60 -16.08 -6.87
N GLN A 613 6.84 -17.09 -6.03
CA GLN A 613 7.99 -17.15 -5.11
C GLN A 613 9.33 -17.31 -5.82
N ALA A 614 9.37 -18.08 -6.91
CA ALA A 614 10.58 -18.34 -7.68
C ALA A 614 11.00 -17.18 -8.60
N TYR A 615 10.04 -16.41 -9.11
CA TYR A 615 10.26 -15.47 -10.22
C TYR A 615 9.96 -14.00 -9.88
N GLY A 616 10.34 -13.56 -8.69
CA GLY A 616 10.40 -12.13 -8.39
C GLY A 616 9.08 -11.52 -7.90
N ILE A 617 7.97 -12.27 -7.92
CA ILE A 617 6.61 -11.80 -7.65
C ILE A 617 6.30 -11.81 -6.14
N THR A 618 7.19 -12.33 -5.30
CA THR A 618 7.14 -12.11 -3.85
C THR A 618 8.46 -11.57 -3.31
N SER A 619 8.38 -10.81 -2.23
CA SER A 619 9.52 -10.37 -1.42
C SER A 619 9.07 -10.34 0.05
N LEU A 620 9.90 -10.88 0.95
CA LEU A 620 9.54 -11.03 2.37
C LEU A 620 8.21 -11.79 2.58
N GLY A 621 7.86 -12.70 1.68
CA GLY A 621 6.64 -13.50 1.76
C GLY A 621 5.35 -12.73 1.41
N VAL A 622 5.46 -11.52 0.86
CA VAL A 622 4.33 -10.71 0.38
C VAL A 622 4.47 -10.50 -1.12
N VAL A 623 3.34 -10.32 -1.82
CA VAL A 623 3.32 -10.00 -3.26
C VAL A 623 4.17 -8.75 -3.52
N ALA A 624 5.02 -8.82 -4.53
CA ALA A 624 5.92 -7.75 -4.95
C ALA A 624 5.53 -7.21 -6.34
N ASN A 625 5.97 -6.00 -6.65
CA ASN A 625 5.87 -5.44 -7.99
C ASN A 625 6.61 -6.32 -9.00
N VAL A 626 5.91 -6.76 -10.05
CA VAL A 626 6.51 -7.41 -11.21
C VAL A 626 7.08 -6.34 -12.14
N THR A 627 8.33 -5.98 -11.87
CA THR A 627 9.14 -5.03 -12.64
C THR A 627 10.59 -5.57 -12.72
N PRO A 628 11.47 -5.01 -13.57
CA PRO A 628 12.87 -5.39 -13.57
C PRO A 628 13.48 -5.26 -12.18
N LEU A 629 14.18 -6.30 -11.74
CA LEU A 629 14.85 -6.30 -10.45
C LEU A 629 15.89 -5.17 -10.39
N HIS A 630 15.94 -4.47 -9.26
CA HIS A 630 16.86 -3.36 -9.06
C HIS A 630 17.59 -3.47 -7.73
N ALA A 631 18.89 -3.16 -7.73
CA ALA A 631 19.78 -3.32 -6.57
C ALA A 631 19.35 -2.58 -5.28
N LYS A 632 18.45 -1.60 -5.35
CA LYS A 632 18.13 -0.71 -4.22
C LYS A 632 16.94 -1.13 -3.37
N SER A 633 15.99 -1.88 -3.91
CA SER A 633 14.72 -2.21 -3.25
C SER A 633 14.09 -3.45 -3.87
N ARG A 634 13.08 -4.01 -3.21
CA ARG A 634 12.06 -4.88 -3.79
C ARG A 634 10.73 -4.40 -3.25
N ASP A 635 9.91 -3.85 -4.12
CA ASP A 635 8.71 -3.14 -3.70
C ASP A 635 7.59 -4.17 -3.43
N ILE A 636 7.08 -4.17 -2.20
CA ILE A 636 6.02 -5.08 -1.73
C ILE A 636 4.67 -4.38 -1.68
N LEU A 637 3.59 -5.11 -1.96
CA LEU A 637 2.26 -4.58 -2.12
C LEU A 637 1.46 -4.64 -0.83
N GLY A 638 0.95 -3.48 -0.42
CA GLY A 638 -0.02 -3.36 0.65
C GLY A 638 -1.46 -3.51 0.15
N PHE A 639 -1.77 -3.03 -1.05
CA PHE A 639 -3.07 -3.27 -1.70
C PHE A 639 -3.03 -4.64 -2.42
N ILE A 640 -4.20 -5.28 -2.62
CA ILE A 640 -4.46 -6.55 -3.32
C ILE A 640 -3.75 -7.84 -2.83
N SER A 641 -2.67 -7.71 -2.07
CA SER A 641 -1.83 -8.84 -1.64
C SER A 641 -2.51 -9.79 -0.66
N TYR A 642 -3.60 -9.38 0.00
CA TYR A 642 -4.37 -10.25 0.90
C TYR A 642 -4.98 -11.46 0.19
N GLY A 643 -5.28 -11.38 -1.12
CA GLY A 643 -5.77 -12.51 -1.90
C GLY A 643 -4.78 -13.69 -1.96
N TYR A 644 -3.48 -13.38 -2.08
CA TYR A 644 -2.39 -14.34 -1.98
C TYR A 644 -2.35 -14.98 -0.58
N ALA A 645 -2.49 -14.19 0.49
CA ALA A 645 -2.52 -14.71 1.86
C ALA A 645 -3.72 -15.66 2.11
N LEU A 646 -4.90 -15.34 1.58
CA LEU A 646 -6.06 -16.23 1.66
C LEU A 646 -5.81 -17.56 0.93
N ALA A 647 -5.14 -17.54 -0.23
CA ALA A 647 -4.77 -18.75 -0.95
C ALA A 647 -3.76 -19.62 -0.17
N LEU A 648 -2.79 -19.02 0.53
CA LEU A 648 -1.88 -19.75 1.43
C LEU A 648 -2.63 -20.50 2.53
N LEU A 649 -3.66 -19.88 3.14
CA LEU A 649 -4.50 -20.55 4.13
C LEU A 649 -5.29 -21.71 3.54
N LEU A 650 -5.84 -21.56 2.33
CA LEU A 650 -6.56 -22.64 1.64
C LEU A 650 -5.65 -23.84 1.37
N GLN A 651 -4.41 -23.60 0.93
CA GLN A 651 -3.40 -24.64 0.66
C GLN A 651 -2.71 -25.20 1.91
N ASP A 652 -3.13 -24.80 3.13
CA ASP A 652 -2.48 -25.18 4.38
C ASP A 652 -1.00 -24.77 4.50
N ARG A 653 -0.55 -23.76 3.74
CA ARG A 653 0.80 -23.17 3.76
C ARG A 653 0.93 -22.15 4.90
N ILE A 654 0.70 -22.61 6.13
CA ILE A 654 0.45 -21.74 7.28
C ILE A 654 1.66 -20.92 7.69
N ASP A 655 2.87 -21.48 7.59
CA ASP A 655 4.08 -20.78 8.03
C ASP A 655 4.38 -19.59 7.10
N GLU A 656 4.11 -19.72 5.80
CA GLU A 656 4.16 -18.62 4.82
C GLU A 656 3.08 -17.58 5.05
N PHE A 657 1.86 -18.00 5.42
CA PHE A 657 0.80 -17.07 5.80
C PHE A 657 1.19 -16.23 7.03
N ILE A 658 1.84 -16.84 8.03
CA ILE A 658 2.32 -16.12 9.22
C ILE A 658 3.45 -15.16 8.84
N LEU A 659 4.33 -15.55 7.91
CA LEU A 659 5.34 -14.62 7.37
C LEU A 659 4.67 -13.41 6.72
N PHE A 660 3.69 -13.64 5.84
CA PHE A 660 2.91 -12.57 5.21
C PHE A 660 2.32 -11.63 6.27
N LEU A 661 1.66 -12.18 7.29
CA LEU A 661 1.03 -11.42 8.36
C LEU A 661 2.03 -10.51 9.09
N TYR A 662 3.21 -11.04 9.45
CA TYR A 662 4.25 -10.27 10.11
C TYR A 662 4.90 -9.22 9.20
N THR A 663 5.20 -9.57 7.95
CA THR A 663 5.75 -8.62 6.97
C THR A 663 4.78 -7.46 6.74
N HIS A 664 3.49 -7.74 6.58
CA HIS A 664 2.49 -6.69 6.37
C HIS A 664 2.38 -5.72 7.56
N ARG A 665 2.56 -6.22 8.79
CA ARG A 665 2.60 -5.38 10.00
C ARG A 665 3.84 -4.49 10.07
N TYR A 666 5.02 -5.02 9.75
CA TYR A 666 6.29 -4.35 10.06
C TYR A 666 6.94 -3.61 8.89
N HIS A 667 6.59 -3.97 7.66
CA HIS A 667 7.24 -3.52 6.42
C HIS A 667 6.26 -2.95 5.39
N ILE A 668 4.94 -3.10 5.59
CA ILE A 668 3.92 -2.34 4.84
C ILE A 668 3.33 -1.25 5.72
N HIS A 669 2.82 -1.59 6.91
CA HIS A 669 2.32 -0.56 7.81
C HIS A 669 3.46 0.17 8.50
N ASN A 670 3.35 1.50 8.59
CA ASN A 670 4.28 2.25 9.42
C ASN A 670 4.06 1.91 10.90
N ARG A 671 5.16 1.88 11.65
CA ARG A 671 5.13 1.49 13.05
C ARG A 671 4.57 2.62 13.89
N GLY A 672 3.64 2.30 14.79
CA GLY A 672 3.03 3.23 15.75
C GLY A 672 1.82 4.01 15.23
N LEU A 673 1.82 4.40 13.95
CA LEU A 673 0.69 5.09 13.33
C LEU A 673 -0.21 4.19 12.47
N TRP A 674 0.25 2.99 12.11
CA TRP A 674 -0.49 2.02 11.30
C TRP A 674 -1.04 2.56 9.97
N ILE A 675 -0.36 3.49 9.34
CA ILE A 675 -0.61 3.94 7.98
C ILE A 675 -0.10 2.86 7.01
N ALA A 676 -0.97 2.42 6.11
CA ALA A 676 -0.61 1.49 5.04
C ALA A 676 -0.49 2.23 3.70
N PRO A 677 0.66 2.17 3.02
CA PRO A 677 0.78 2.65 1.65
C PRO A 677 0.33 1.58 0.65
N GLU A 678 0.09 2.01 -0.60
CA GLU A 678 -0.26 1.08 -1.68
C GLU A 678 0.86 0.07 -1.94
N VAL A 679 2.08 0.59 -1.98
CA VAL A 679 3.34 -0.12 -2.22
C VAL A 679 4.31 0.30 -1.12
N ALA A 680 5.17 -0.58 -0.64
CA ALA A 680 6.25 -0.25 0.29
C ALA A 680 7.58 -0.77 -0.26
N GLY A 681 8.57 0.12 -0.41
CA GLY A 681 9.90 -0.29 -0.86
C GLY A 681 10.74 -0.83 0.30
N THR A 682 11.31 -2.02 0.16
CA THR A 682 12.23 -2.58 1.17
C THR A 682 13.51 -1.74 1.35
N GLY A 683 13.84 -0.87 0.39
CA GLY A 683 14.98 0.06 0.45
C GLY A 683 14.74 1.41 1.15
N GLY A 684 13.52 1.70 1.64
CA GLY A 684 13.25 2.93 2.41
C GLY A 684 12.71 4.13 1.63
N ASN A 685 11.92 3.88 0.59
CA ASN A 685 11.26 4.95 -0.18
C ASN A 685 9.90 5.31 0.42
N SER A 686 9.53 6.61 0.37
CA SER A 686 8.17 7.08 0.72
C SER A 686 7.19 6.67 -0.35
N THR A 687 6.01 6.24 0.08
CA THR A 687 4.95 5.83 -0.83
C THR A 687 3.60 6.40 -0.39
N THR A 688 2.66 6.42 -1.33
CA THR A 688 1.35 7.04 -1.16
C THR A 688 0.49 6.20 -0.23
N TYR A 689 -0.12 6.86 0.77
CA TYR A 689 -1.12 6.23 1.63
C TYR A 689 -2.27 5.66 0.79
N CYS A 690 -2.73 4.46 1.14
CA CYS A 690 -3.74 3.74 0.38
C CYS A 690 -4.76 3.11 1.32
N GLN A 691 -5.97 3.65 1.32
CA GLN A 691 -7.07 3.13 2.16
C GLN A 691 -7.40 1.65 1.88
N PRO A 692 -7.39 1.15 0.64
CA PRO A 692 -7.53 -0.29 0.40
C PRO A 692 -6.45 -1.15 1.10
N SER A 693 -5.20 -0.68 1.13
CA SER A 693 -4.12 -1.36 1.85
C SER A 693 -4.32 -1.38 3.37
N GLN A 694 -4.97 -0.34 3.91
CA GLN A 694 -5.29 -0.23 5.33
C GLN A 694 -6.15 -1.41 5.83
N PHE A 695 -6.92 -2.05 4.94
CA PHE A 695 -7.74 -3.23 5.24
C PHE A 695 -7.02 -4.57 5.10
N GLY A 696 -5.78 -4.60 4.60
CA GLY A 696 -5.00 -5.83 4.46
C GLY A 696 -4.93 -6.62 5.76
N VAL A 697 -4.50 -5.96 6.86
CA VAL A 697 -4.42 -6.58 8.19
C VAL A 697 -5.79 -6.98 8.76
N PRO A 698 -6.83 -6.14 8.80
CA PRO A 698 -8.17 -6.56 9.19
C PRO A 698 -8.65 -7.84 8.51
N ILE A 699 -8.46 -7.97 7.19
CA ILE A 699 -8.90 -9.13 6.41
C ILE A 699 -8.10 -10.37 6.81
N VAL A 700 -6.77 -10.31 6.76
CA VAL A 700 -5.95 -11.50 7.05
C VAL A 700 -5.97 -11.88 8.52
N LEU A 701 -6.12 -10.93 9.44
CA LEU A 701 -6.25 -11.20 10.87
C LEU A 701 -7.55 -11.95 11.17
N ARG A 702 -8.66 -11.53 10.54
CA ARG A 702 -9.91 -12.27 10.62
C ARG A 702 -9.74 -13.67 10.04
N ALA A 703 -9.17 -13.81 8.84
CA ALA A 703 -8.93 -15.11 8.20
C ALA A 703 -8.03 -16.06 9.02
N ALA A 704 -7.03 -15.52 9.73
CA ALA A 704 -6.17 -16.31 10.62
C ALA A 704 -6.98 -17.01 11.72
N LEU A 705 -7.95 -16.29 12.30
CA LEU A 705 -8.78 -16.72 13.42
C LEU A 705 -9.97 -17.56 12.97
N LEU A 706 -10.62 -17.13 11.89
CA LEU A 706 -11.82 -17.71 11.32
C LEU A 706 -11.82 -17.47 9.82
N PHE A 707 -12.00 -18.50 9.03
CA PHE A 707 -12.01 -18.37 7.58
C PHE A 707 -13.02 -19.30 6.94
N GLU A 708 -14.00 -18.72 6.26
CA GLU A 708 -15.02 -19.44 5.52
C GLU A 708 -14.47 -19.82 4.14
N HIS A 709 -14.49 -21.11 3.80
CA HIS A 709 -14.07 -21.56 2.49
C HIS A 709 -14.94 -20.89 1.41
N PRO A 710 -14.35 -20.29 0.37
CA PRO A 710 -15.13 -19.50 -0.57
C PRO A 710 -16.05 -20.37 -1.45
N GLY A 711 -15.71 -21.63 -1.68
CA GLY A 711 -16.48 -22.54 -2.56
C GLY A 711 -17.21 -23.69 -1.87
N GLU A 712 -17.04 -23.89 -0.55
CA GLU A 712 -17.51 -25.08 0.18
C GLU A 712 -18.11 -24.66 1.52
N GLU A 713 -18.99 -25.48 2.10
CA GLU A 713 -19.55 -25.26 3.44
C GLU A 713 -18.57 -25.66 4.55
N VAL A 714 -17.36 -25.10 4.52
CA VAL A 714 -16.29 -25.37 5.47
C VAL A 714 -15.91 -24.09 6.21
N LEU A 715 -15.87 -24.14 7.53
CA LEU A 715 -15.31 -23.08 8.38
C LEU A 715 -13.99 -23.54 8.98
N PHE A 716 -12.92 -22.81 8.70
CA PHE A 716 -11.64 -22.97 9.36
C PHE A 716 -11.56 -22.11 10.62
N VAL A 717 -11.05 -22.70 11.70
CA VAL A 717 -10.88 -22.06 13.01
C VAL A 717 -9.42 -22.13 13.41
N THR A 718 -8.88 -20.96 13.81
CA THR A 718 -7.50 -20.72 14.28
C THR A 718 -6.40 -21.22 13.33
N ARG A 719 -6.72 -21.39 12.05
CA ARG A 719 -5.85 -22.02 11.05
C ARG A 719 -4.54 -21.25 10.83
N GLY A 720 -4.63 -19.92 10.78
CA GLY A 720 -3.51 -19.01 10.57
C GLY A 720 -2.93 -18.40 11.84
N VAL A 721 -3.32 -18.88 13.03
CA VAL A 721 -2.88 -18.30 14.30
C VAL A 721 -1.43 -18.70 14.61
N PRO A 722 -0.52 -17.75 14.90
CA PRO A 722 0.82 -18.05 15.39
C PRO A 722 0.78 -18.83 16.71
N ARG A 723 1.67 -19.82 16.87
CA ARG A 723 1.69 -20.70 18.05
C ARG A 723 1.81 -19.93 19.37
N LYS A 724 2.56 -18.84 19.35
CA LYS A 724 2.79 -17.99 20.53
C LYS A 724 1.53 -17.23 20.99
N TRP A 725 0.50 -17.11 20.16
CA TRP A 725 -0.73 -16.40 20.54
C TRP A 725 -1.67 -17.27 21.40
N LEU A 726 -1.50 -18.59 21.38
CA LEU A 726 -2.44 -19.53 22.00
C LEU A 726 -2.50 -19.51 23.53
N SER A 727 -1.72 -18.66 24.20
CA SER A 727 -1.88 -18.43 25.64
C SER A 727 -3.29 -17.94 26.00
N LYS A 728 -3.90 -17.15 25.10
CA LYS A 728 -5.33 -16.83 25.10
C LYS A 728 -5.67 -16.15 23.77
N VAL A 729 -6.56 -16.75 22.98
CA VAL A 729 -7.13 -16.14 21.77
C VAL A 729 -8.64 -16.17 21.87
N GLU A 730 -9.29 -15.03 21.70
CA GLU A 730 -10.73 -14.92 21.81
C GLU A 730 -11.25 -13.91 20.79
N LEU A 731 -12.23 -14.35 19.99
CA LEU A 731 -12.97 -13.54 19.03
C LEU A 731 -14.47 -13.72 19.31
N GLY A 732 -15.17 -12.62 19.58
CA GLY A 732 -16.60 -12.66 19.84
C GLY A 732 -17.33 -11.42 19.35
N SER A 733 -18.62 -11.54 19.09
CA SER A 733 -19.46 -10.38 18.79
C SER A 733 -19.79 -9.61 20.08
N ARG A 734 -19.74 -8.26 20.01
CA ARG A 734 -20.40 -7.42 21.02
C ARG A 734 -21.90 -7.43 20.73
N LYS A 735 -22.71 -7.38 21.78
CA LYS A 735 -24.18 -7.61 21.88
C LYS A 735 -25.14 -6.95 20.86
N HIS A 736 -24.69 -6.27 19.80
CA HIS A 736 -25.59 -5.61 18.85
C HIS A 736 -26.06 -6.53 17.72
N ARG A 737 -27.38 -6.54 17.56
CA ARG A 737 -28.19 -7.62 17.00
C ARG A 737 -29.04 -7.05 15.88
N ARG A 738 -29.09 -7.72 14.72
CA ARG A 738 -30.26 -7.74 13.84
C ARG A 738 -30.64 -9.19 13.58
N ASP A 739 -31.94 -9.48 13.61
CA ASP A 739 -32.45 -10.77 13.15
C ASP A 739 -32.21 -10.84 11.63
N GLY A 740 -31.34 -11.76 11.19
CA GLY A 740 -30.98 -11.91 9.77
C GLY A 740 -29.54 -12.36 9.54
N ASP A 741 -28.62 -12.01 10.43
CA ASP A 741 -27.18 -12.22 10.29
C ASP A 741 -26.78 -13.70 10.09
N SER A 742 -26.02 -14.01 9.04
CA SER A 742 -25.66 -15.37 8.62
C SER A 742 -24.32 -15.85 9.18
N LEU A 743 -23.54 -14.98 9.82
CA LEU A 743 -22.38 -15.42 10.55
C LEU A 743 -22.88 -16.20 11.75
N ALA A 744 -23.04 -17.51 11.55
CA ALA A 744 -23.61 -18.40 12.53
C ALA A 744 -22.79 -18.37 13.82
N LEU A 745 -21.50 -18.03 13.80
CA LEU A 745 -20.64 -18.02 14.98
C LEU A 745 -20.77 -16.73 15.79
N ARG A 746 -21.26 -16.86 17.03
CA ARG A 746 -21.37 -15.80 18.04
C ARG A 746 -20.05 -15.52 18.74
N HIS A 747 -19.35 -16.59 19.08
CA HIS A 747 -18.21 -16.52 19.97
C HIS A 747 -17.30 -17.73 19.79
N ASN A 748 -16.00 -17.46 19.79
CA ASN A 748 -14.94 -18.44 19.81
C ASN A 748 -13.84 -18.00 20.77
N TRP A 749 -13.37 -18.92 21.60
CA TRP A 749 -12.06 -18.79 22.19
C TRP A 749 -11.27 -20.09 22.08
N THR A 750 -9.95 -19.94 21.99
CA THR A 750 -8.98 -21.02 22.01
C THR A 750 -7.90 -20.71 23.04
N GLN A 751 -7.61 -21.69 23.91
CA GLN A 751 -6.64 -21.55 24.97
C GLN A 751 -5.80 -22.82 25.14
N LEU A 752 -4.48 -22.61 25.21
CA LEU A 752 -3.50 -23.64 25.51
C LEU A 752 -3.26 -23.74 27.02
N ASP A 753 -3.43 -24.94 27.57
CA ASP A 753 -2.93 -25.30 28.90
C ASP A 753 -1.66 -26.15 28.74
N LYS A 754 -0.51 -25.48 28.88
CA LYS A 754 0.81 -26.13 28.77
C LYS A 754 1.06 -27.14 29.89
N LYS A 755 0.51 -26.95 31.09
CA LYS A 755 0.74 -27.84 32.24
C LYS A 755 -0.06 -29.12 32.07
N ALA A 756 -1.32 -28.99 31.64
CA ALA A 756 -2.18 -30.14 31.35
C ALA A 756 -1.83 -30.83 30.03
N GLY A 757 -1.03 -30.21 29.15
CA GLY A 757 -0.76 -30.75 27.81
C GLY A 757 -2.01 -30.77 26.94
N THR A 758 -2.89 -29.78 27.11
CA THR A 758 -4.17 -29.71 26.40
C THR A 758 -4.38 -28.36 25.74
N ILE A 759 -5.22 -28.35 24.72
CA ILE A 759 -5.71 -27.15 24.06
C ILE A 759 -7.22 -27.27 23.91
N LYS A 760 -7.93 -26.19 24.24
CA LYS A 760 -9.39 -26.16 24.24
C LYS A 760 -9.87 -25.02 23.35
N THR A 761 -10.78 -25.34 22.45
CA THR A 761 -11.54 -24.40 21.63
C THR A 761 -13.01 -24.52 21.99
N VAL A 762 -13.69 -23.40 22.24
CA VAL A 762 -15.14 -23.37 22.47
C VAL A 762 -15.79 -22.52 21.40
N LEU A 763 -16.77 -23.09 20.71
CA LEU A 763 -17.53 -22.43 19.66
C LEU A 763 -18.99 -22.29 20.09
N SER A 764 -19.58 -21.14 19.81
CA SER A 764 -21.01 -20.92 19.96
C SER A 764 -21.59 -20.38 18.68
N PHE A 765 -22.64 -21.02 18.19
CA PHE A 765 -23.37 -20.58 17.02
C PHE A 765 -24.80 -20.12 17.36
N GLU A 766 -25.26 -19.06 16.70
CA GLU A 766 -26.63 -18.53 16.76
C GLU A 766 -27.55 -19.27 15.78
N LYS A 767 -27.01 -19.67 14.63
CA LYS A 767 -27.67 -20.49 13.61
C LYS A 767 -26.93 -21.84 13.46
N SER A 768 -27.42 -22.70 12.57
CA SER A 768 -26.68 -23.92 12.23
C SER A 768 -25.28 -23.57 11.72
N PRO A 769 -24.21 -24.22 12.23
CA PRO A 769 -22.88 -24.08 11.66
C PRO A 769 -22.86 -24.61 10.22
N PRO A 770 -21.83 -24.26 9.42
CA PRO A 770 -21.59 -24.87 8.12
C PRO A 770 -21.47 -26.41 8.21
N GLY A 771 -21.69 -27.11 7.10
CA GLY A 771 -21.65 -28.58 7.05
C GLY A 771 -20.36 -29.20 7.62
N GLU A 772 -19.25 -28.46 7.59
CA GLU A 772 -17.99 -28.87 8.21
C GLU A 772 -17.28 -27.71 8.93
N VAL A 773 -16.72 -27.99 10.10
CA VAL A 773 -15.87 -27.08 10.86
C VAL A 773 -14.51 -27.75 11.10
N ARG A 774 -13.43 -27.07 10.73
CA ARG A 774 -12.05 -27.56 10.91
C ARG A 774 -11.30 -26.67 11.89
N ILE A 775 -10.84 -27.25 12.99
CA ILE A 775 -10.17 -26.53 14.07
C ILE A 775 -8.70 -26.94 14.08
N LYS A 776 -7.80 -26.01 13.73
CA LYS A 776 -6.36 -26.26 13.76
C LYS A 776 -5.78 -25.74 15.06
N PHE A 777 -5.24 -26.66 15.86
CA PHE A 777 -4.77 -26.34 17.20
C PHE A 777 -3.43 -25.61 17.26
N ARG A 778 -2.61 -25.66 16.21
CA ARG A 778 -1.30 -24.97 16.16
C ARG A 778 -0.46 -25.32 17.40
N LEU A 779 -0.24 -26.61 17.65
CA LEU A 779 0.40 -27.10 18.86
C LEU A 779 1.82 -26.52 19.03
N PRO A 780 2.37 -26.44 20.26
CA PRO A 780 3.74 -26.01 20.48
C PRO A 780 4.73 -26.80 19.61
N LYS A 781 5.77 -26.13 19.10
CA LYS A 781 6.77 -26.73 18.21
C LYS A 781 7.31 -28.05 18.80
N GLY A 782 7.33 -29.11 17.98
CA GLY A 782 7.77 -30.45 18.36
C GLY A 782 6.73 -31.30 19.10
N ARG A 783 5.48 -30.83 19.27
CA ARG A 783 4.38 -31.61 19.83
C ARG A 783 3.45 -32.14 18.73
N SER A 784 2.72 -33.20 19.04
CA SER A 784 1.78 -33.85 18.12
C SER A 784 0.50 -34.20 18.85
N LEU A 785 -0.64 -34.07 18.17
CA LEU A 785 -1.96 -34.38 18.72
C LEU A 785 -2.10 -35.89 18.98
N LYS A 786 -2.40 -36.28 20.22
CA LYS A 786 -2.56 -37.68 20.67
C LYS A 786 -4.03 -38.11 20.73
N ALA A 787 -4.90 -37.21 21.17
CA ALA A 787 -6.34 -37.44 21.19
C ALA A 787 -7.08 -36.12 21.02
N ALA A 788 -8.27 -36.18 20.40
CA ALA A 788 -9.18 -35.07 20.28
C ALA A 788 -10.62 -35.48 20.63
N THR A 789 -11.37 -34.58 21.25
CA THR A 789 -12.79 -34.77 21.55
C THR A 789 -13.62 -33.56 21.13
N ILE A 790 -14.88 -33.80 20.76
CA ILE A 790 -15.93 -32.79 20.57
C ILE A 790 -17.03 -33.12 21.58
N ASN A 791 -17.31 -32.20 22.50
CA ASN A 791 -18.23 -32.39 23.64
C ASN A 791 -17.95 -33.70 24.40
N GLY A 792 -16.67 -34.03 24.62
CA GLY A 792 -16.24 -35.24 25.31
C GLY A 792 -16.29 -36.53 24.48
N THR A 793 -16.86 -36.51 23.28
CA THR A 793 -16.87 -37.65 22.36
C THR A 793 -15.63 -37.65 21.48
N ALA A 794 -15.00 -38.80 21.24
CA ALA A 794 -13.83 -38.91 20.37
C ALA A 794 -14.09 -38.31 18.98
N ALA A 795 -13.18 -37.46 18.52
CA ALA A 795 -13.28 -36.76 17.24
C ALA A 795 -12.27 -37.31 16.23
N LYS A 796 -12.49 -37.07 14.93
CA LYS A 796 -11.50 -37.34 13.89
C LYS A 796 -10.56 -36.13 13.74
N TRP A 797 -9.28 -36.38 13.49
CA TRP A 797 -8.30 -35.34 13.21
C TRP A 797 -7.31 -35.77 12.13
N LYS A 798 -6.67 -34.79 11.48
CA LYS A 798 -5.56 -34.97 10.55
C LYS A 798 -4.44 -34.02 10.95
N GLY A 799 -3.27 -34.55 11.31
CA GLY A 799 -2.20 -33.74 11.88
C GLY A 799 -2.64 -33.04 13.17
N GLU A 800 -2.69 -31.72 13.15
CA GLU A 800 -3.15 -30.87 14.27
C GLU A 800 -4.58 -30.32 14.07
N GLU A 801 -5.29 -30.76 13.03
CA GLU A 801 -6.60 -30.24 12.64
C GLU A 801 -7.72 -31.23 12.98
N VAL A 802 -8.61 -30.84 13.89
CA VAL A 802 -9.82 -31.60 14.25
C VAL A 802 -10.92 -31.29 13.24
N ILE A 803 -11.57 -32.34 12.72
CA ILE A 803 -12.62 -32.23 11.71
C ILE A 803 -13.96 -32.56 12.36
N TRP A 804 -14.85 -31.57 12.41
CA TRP A 804 -16.22 -31.71 12.86
C TRP A 804 -17.18 -31.63 11.69
N LYS A 805 -17.78 -32.76 11.31
CA LYS A 805 -18.88 -32.80 10.34
C LYS A 805 -20.20 -32.60 11.07
N VAL A 806 -20.95 -31.58 10.68
CA VAL A 806 -22.22 -31.22 11.30
C VAL A 806 -23.31 -32.08 10.66
N GLY A 807 -23.91 -33.00 11.41
CA GLY A 807 -24.94 -33.91 10.89
C GLY A 807 -26.28 -33.21 10.63
N SER A 808 -26.99 -33.62 9.58
CA SER A 808 -28.30 -33.07 9.16
C SER A 808 -29.46 -33.38 10.12
N ASN A 809 -29.30 -34.34 11.03
CA ASN A 809 -30.34 -34.85 11.94
C ASN A 809 -30.23 -34.39 13.41
N SER A 810 -29.40 -33.38 13.73
CA SER A 810 -29.40 -32.83 15.09
C SER A 810 -30.62 -31.93 15.31
N MET A 811 -31.76 -32.53 15.64
CA MET A 811 -32.92 -31.78 16.14
C MET A 811 -32.49 -30.97 17.38
N VAL A 812 -32.53 -29.64 17.26
CA VAL A 812 -32.80 -28.69 18.35
C VAL A 812 -31.93 -28.84 19.61
N ALA A 813 -30.62 -28.97 19.46
CA ALA A 813 -29.70 -28.46 20.49
C ALA A 813 -29.12 -27.17 19.94
N THR A 814 -29.30 -26.06 20.65
CA THR A 814 -28.58 -24.83 20.32
C THR A 814 -27.09 -25.18 20.30
N PHE A 815 -26.38 -24.91 19.19
CA PHE A 815 -24.94 -25.14 19.04
C PHE A 815 -24.12 -24.16 19.90
N LYS A 816 -24.49 -24.03 21.18
CA LYS A 816 -23.88 -23.17 22.18
C LYS A 816 -22.82 -23.97 22.92
N ASN A 817 -21.66 -23.36 23.11
CA ASN A 817 -20.56 -23.91 23.89
C ASN A 817 -20.07 -25.30 23.43
N VAL A 818 -20.07 -25.54 22.12
CA VAL A 818 -19.44 -26.73 21.53
C VAL A 818 -17.97 -26.70 21.91
N THR A 819 -17.55 -27.67 22.72
CA THR A 819 -16.22 -27.72 23.32
C THR A 819 -15.38 -28.76 22.60
N ILE A 820 -14.29 -28.32 21.98
CA ILE A 820 -13.34 -29.16 21.29
C ILE A 820 -12.03 -29.16 22.10
N VAL A 821 -11.52 -30.34 22.44
CA VAL A 821 -10.31 -30.47 23.27
C VAL A 821 -9.31 -31.40 22.57
N GLY A 822 -8.08 -30.93 22.42
CA GLY A 822 -6.92 -31.72 21.99
C GLY A 822 -5.94 -31.97 23.15
N SER A 823 -5.30 -33.13 23.16
CA SER A 823 -4.22 -33.49 24.11
C SER A 823 -2.95 -33.90 23.35
N PHE A 824 -1.77 -33.54 23.86
CA PHE A 824 -0.48 -33.71 23.14
C PHE A 824 0.72 -34.04 24.05
#